data_AF-V4TC09-F1
#
_entry.id   AF-V4TC09-F1
#
_cell.length_a   1.000
_cell.length_b   1.000
_cell.length_c   1.000
_cell.angle_alpha   90.00
_cell.angle_beta   90.00
_cell.angle_gamma   90.00
#
_symmetry.space_group_name_H-M   'P 1'
#
loop_
_entity.id
_entity.type
_entity.pdbx_description
1 polymer ?
#
loop_
_entity_poly.entity_id
_entity_poly.type
_entity_poly.pdbx_seq_one_letter_code
_entity_poly.pdbx_strand_id
1 'polypeptide(L)'
;MKAFEGTMMIHQPLPALSNSTKLLLFAPTLSHKLYRSFSAASPAHEMGLRLSKKVSRGNTPSNFNKTSSSVKHTTPSAYNQPTQERVLEEESPRVSETTLPLKTSQGQAFPIGVSEVENGINFAIFSQHATAVTLCLSLPKREKLDWQDGGMIELPLDPCVNKTGDIWHICIEDLPRSEVLYGYRVDGPRDWHQGHRFDSSIVLIDPYAKLVEGRRHFGDASAKLSKFLGTYDFESLPFDWGDNYKLPNIPEKDLVIYEMNVRAFTGDESSGLDPEIRGSYLGLIQKIPHLLELGINAVELLPVFEFDEMEFQRRRNPRDHMVNTWGYSTINFFSPMSRYAAGGGGPLKASWEFKEMVKALHGAGIEVILDVVYNHTNEADDANPYTTSFRGIDNKVYYMVDGTGQLLNYAGCGNTLNCNHPVVMELILDSLRHWVVEYHVDGFRFDLASVLCRGTDGSPLNAPPLIRAIAKDAILSRCKIIAEPWDCRGLYLVGKFPNWDRWAEWNGKYRDDLRKFIKGDPGMKGILATRMSGSSDLYRVNKRKPYHSINFIIAHDGFTLYDLVSYNYKHNEANGEGGNDGCNDNFSWNCGFEGETDDASIKALRSRQMKNFHLALMVSQGTPMMLMGDEYGHTRYGNNNSYGHDTAINNFQWGQLETKKNSHYRFFSEVIKFRQSRRVFGREDFLNIVNFLFFCIPNGMKFI
;
A
#
# COMPACT_ATOMS: atom_id res chain seq x y z
N MET A 1 41.53 -33.60 -10.28
CA MET A 1 42.20 -33.53 -11.61
C MET A 1 41.45 -32.51 -12.44
N LYS A 2 41.92 -31.33 -12.85
CA LYS A 2 43.24 -30.65 -12.84
C LYS A 2 43.17 -29.36 -12.01
N ALA A 3 44.33 -28.88 -11.60
CA ALA A 3 44.57 -27.79 -10.67
C ALA A 3 45.29 -26.60 -11.35
N PHE A 4 45.48 -25.54 -10.54
CA PHE A 4 46.52 -24.49 -10.58
C PHE A 4 46.24 -23.25 -11.46
N GLU A 5 46.03 -22.06 -10.87
CA GLU A 5 46.98 -21.00 -10.36
C GLU A 5 46.94 -19.84 -11.38
N GLY A 6 46.89 -18.54 -11.11
CA GLY A 6 46.98 -17.70 -9.92
C GLY A 6 47.53 -16.35 -10.41
N THR A 7 46.90 -15.20 -10.11
CA THR A 7 47.61 -13.90 -10.04
C THR A 7 46.81 -12.90 -9.20
N MET A 8 47.31 -12.64 -7.98
CA MET A 8 47.00 -11.44 -7.19
C MET A 8 47.73 -10.24 -7.80
N MET A 9 47.04 -9.11 -7.96
CA MET A 9 47.66 -7.81 -8.12
C MET A 9 47.34 -6.95 -6.89
N ILE A 10 48.41 -6.65 -6.17
CA ILE A 10 48.48 -5.75 -5.01
C ILE A 10 48.56 -4.32 -5.55
N HIS A 11 47.69 -3.42 -5.10
CA HIS A 11 47.95 -1.98 -5.18
C HIS A 11 47.79 -1.36 -3.80
N GLN A 12 48.93 -0.95 -3.22
CA GLN A 12 49.00 -0.06 -2.07
C GLN A 12 48.88 1.42 -2.50
N PRO A 13 48.45 2.31 -1.58
CA PRO A 13 48.05 3.69 -1.87
C PRO A 13 49.17 4.72 -1.64
N LEU A 14 48.98 5.97 -2.10
CA LEU A 14 49.43 7.28 -1.55
C LEU A 14 49.54 8.35 -2.69
N PRO A 15 49.55 9.68 -2.42
CA PRO A 15 49.12 10.42 -1.23
C PRO A 15 48.16 11.60 -1.53
N ALA A 16 47.62 12.18 -0.45
CA ALA A 16 46.80 13.37 -0.41
C ALA A 16 47.50 14.65 -0.90
N LEU A 17 46.74 15.53 -1.56
CA LEU A 17 47.05 16.94 -1.70
C LEU A 17 45.81 17.77 -1.35
N SER A 18 45.98 18.56 -0.31
CA SER A 18 45.08 19.62 0.15
C SER A 18 44.93 20.70 -0.91
N ASN A 19 43.71 21.19 -1.12
CA ASN A 19 43.49 22.64 -1.19
C ASN A 19 42.03 23.01 -0.94
N SER A 20 41.88 23.85 0.07
CA SER A 20 40.70 24.59 0.47
C SER A 20 40.22 25.52 -0.64
N THR A 21 38.92 25.48 -0.97
CA THR A 21 38.24 26.67 -1.51
C THR A 21 36.79 26.67 -1.06
N LYS A 22 36.43 27.70 -0.29
CA LYS A 22 35.08 28.04 0.18
C LYS A 22 34.16 28.23 -1.04
N LEU A 23 33.02 27.54 -1.08
CA LEU A 23 31.92 27.89 -1.98
C LEU A 23 30.83 28.59 -1.17
N LEU A 24 30.60 29.85 -1.52
CA LEU A 24 29.59 30.74 -0.96
C LEU A 24 28.19 30.30 -1.39
N LEU A 25 27.30 30.17 -0.41
CA LEU A 25 25.85 30.10 -0.59
C LEU A 25 25.35 31.41 -1.20
N PHE A 26 24.80 31.34 -2.41
CA PHE A 26 23.99 32.42 -2.99
C PHE A 26 22.53 32.20 -2.63
N ALA A 27 22.01 33.05 -1.75
CA ALA A 27 20.58 33.30 -1.58
C ALA A 27 20.10 34.27 -2.66
N PRO A 28 18.91 34.10 -3.25
CA PRO A 28 18.23 35.18 -3.95
C PRO A 28 17.33 35.94 -2.97
N THR A 29 17.57 37.24 -2.94
CA THR A 29 16.83 38.28 -2.24
C THR A 29 15.44 38.50 -2.82
N LEU A 30 14.48 38.76 -1.93
CA LEU A 30 13.19 39.37 -2.25
C LEU A 30 13.38 40.70 -2.97
N SER A 31 12.56 40.95 -4.00
CA SER A 31 12.06 42.31 -4.25
C SER A 31 10.65 42.28 -4.84
N HIS A 32 9.78 43.07 -4.21
CA HIS A 32 8.40 43.37 -4.57
C HIS A 32 8.24 43.88 -6.01
N LYS A 33 7.09 43.56 -6.65
CA LYS A 33 6.25 44.56 -7.33
C LYS A 33 4.84 44.03 -7.69
N LEU A 34 3.86 44.74 -7.15
CA LEU A 34 2.60 45.19 -7.77
C LEU A 34 1.56 44.14 -8.22
N TYR A 35 0.61 43.88 -7.31
CA TYR A 35 -0.75 43.44 -7.64
C TYR A 35 -1.47 44.53 -8.45
N ARG A 36 -1.96 44.18 -9.64
CA ARG A 36 -3.05 44.87 -10.32
C ARG A 36 -4.22 43.91 -10.45
N SER A 37 -5.31 44.28 -9.78
CA SER A 37 -6.63 43.69 -9.89
C SER A 37 -7.21 43.92 -11.29
N PHE A 38 -7.74 42.86 -11.91
CA PHE A 38 -8.75 42.98 -12.94
C PHE A 38 -9.96 42.15 -12.54
N SER A 39 -11.04 42.86 -12.26
CA SER A 39 -12.39 42.35 -12.11
C SER A 39 -13.01 42.12 -13.49
N ALA A 40 -13.63 40.97 -13.69
CA ALA A 40 -14.60 40.74 -14.76
C ALA A 40 -15.80 40.00 -14.15
N ALA A 41 -16.98 40.51 -14.43
CA ALA A 41 -18.23 40.19 -13.77
C ALA A 41 -19.07 39.14 -14.52
N SER A 42 -19.67 38.24 -13.72
CA SER A 42 -21.01 37.62 -13.83
C SER A 42 -21.37 36.66 -14.99
N PRO A 43 -22.43 35.80 -14.84
CA PRO A 43 -23.32 35.60 -13.69
C PRO A 43 -23.41 34.14 -13.17
N ALA A 44 -23.70 34.03 -11.88
CA ALA A 44 -24.13 32.81 -11.20
C ALA A 44 -25.65 32.60 -11.35
N HIS A 45 -26.06 31.33 -11.46
CA HIS A 45 -27.42 30.89 -11.19
C HIS A 45 -27.50 30.45 -9.72
N GLU A 46 -28.35 31.13 -8.95
CA GLU A 46 -28.71 30.78 -7.57
C GLU A 46 -29.59 29.52 -7.52
N MET A 47 -29.31 28.64 -6.57
CA MET A 47 -30.35 28.04 -5.72
C MET A 47 -29.81 27.94 -4.29
N GLY A 48 -30.46 28.66 -3.37
CA GLY A 48 -29.99 28.90 -2.02
C GLY A 48 -30.44 27.88 -1.00
N LEU A 49 -29.75 27.88 0.14
CA LEU A 49 -30.25 27.37 1.43
C LEU A 49 -29.61 28.21 2.55
N ARG A 50 -30.48 28.83 3.36
CA ARG A 50 -30.18 29.75 4.46
C ARG A 50 -29.73 29.01 5.71
N LEU A 51 -28.71 29.53 6.41
CA LEU A 51 -28.49 29.28 7.85
C LEU A 51 -28.05 30.58 8.53
N SER A 52 -28.84 30.99 9.54
CA SER A 52 -28.72 32.23 10.30
C SER A 52 -27.70 32.12 11.43
N LYS A 53 -26.74 33.04 11.50
CA LYS A 53 -25.92 33.33 12.70
C LYS A 53 -26.48 34.54 13.44
N LYS A 54 -26.73 34.39 14.75
CA LYS A 54 -26.86 35.51 15.69
C LYS A 54 -25.58 35.61 16.51
N VAL A 55 -25.06 36.84 16.60
CA VAL A 55 -23.92 37.27 17.41
C VAL A 55 -24.45 38.04 18.61
N SER A 56 -23.80 37.92 19.76
CA SER A 56 -23.84 38.95 20.82
C SER A 56 -22.44 39.24 21.35
N ARG A 57 -22.08 40.53 21.34
CA ARG A 57 -20.85 41.15 21.85
C ARG A 57 -20.93 41.42 23.36
N GLY A 58 -19.77 41.59 24.00
CA GLY A 58 -19.59 42.36 25.24
C GLY A 58 -18.22 42.09 25.89
N ASN A 59 -17.18 42.87 25.56
CA ASN A 59 -16.55 43.92 26.38
C ASN A 59 -15.40 43.46 27.31
N THR A 60 -14.20 43.99 27.02
CA THR A 60 -12.97 44.18 27.82
C THR A 60 -13.16 45.27 28.91
N PRO A 61 -12.17 45.68 29.75
CA PRO A 61 -10.71 45.41 29.78
C PRO A 61 -10.06 45.17 31.18
N SER A 62 -8.77 44.75 31.24
CA SER A 62 -7.65 45.54 31.81
C SER A 62 -6.38 44.73 32.09
N ASN A 63 -5.23 45.34 31.77
CA ASN A 63 -3.82 44.90 31.92
C ASN A 63 -3.33 44.74 33.37
N PHE A 64 -2.25 43.96 33.61
CA PHE A 64 -0.92 44.44 34.07
C PHE A 64 0.08 43.29 34.40
N ASN A 65 1.15 43.21 33.60
CA ASN A 65 2.58 42.92 33.88
C ASN A 65 3.09 42.53 35.30
N LYS A 66 3.97 41.50 35.39
CA LYS A 66 5.46 41.54 35.61
C LYS A 66 6.07 40.32 36.36
N THR A 67 6.98 39.63 35.65
CA THR A 67 8.34 39.14 36.02
C THR A 67 8.75 38.67 37.44
N SER A 68 9.17 37.40 37.48
CA SER A 68 10.35 36.75 38.16
C SER A 68 11.21 37.48 39.20
N SER A 69 11.62 36.78 40.28
CA SER A 69 12.97 36.15 40.43
C SER A 69 13.35 35.76 41.88
N SER A 70 13.93 34.55 42.05
CA SER A 70 15.08 34.16 42.92
C SER A 70 14.97 34.30 44.47
N VAL A 71 15.68 33.59 45.38
CA VAL A 71 16.60 32.44 45.44
C VAL A 71 16.86 32.15 46.96
N LYS A 72 16.98 30.85 47.31
CA LYS A 72 17.73 30.17 48.42
C LYS A 72 17.94 30.85 49.79
N HIS A 73 17.80 30.07 50.88
CA HIS A 73 18.93 29.69 51.74
C HIS A 73 18.62 28.58 52.78
N THR A 74 19.72 27.90 53.10
CA THR A 74 20.13 26.72 53.88
C THR A 74 19.91 26.69 55.41
N THR A 75 19.60 25.49 55.95
CA THR A 75 20.12 24.69 57.13
C THR A 75 20.98 25.34 58.25
N PRO A 76 21.30 24.72 59.43
CA PRO A 76 20.98 23.38 60.01
C PRO A 76 20.66 23.34 61.55
N SER A 77 20.33 22.16 62.11
CA SER A 77 21.02 21.51 63.27
C SER A 77 20.11 20.61 64.11
N ALA A 78 20.59 19.38 64.33
CA ALA A 78 20.15 18.35 65.26
C ALA A 78 20.36 18.76 66.74
N TYR A 79 19.87 18.13 67.81
CA TYR A 79 19.62 16.73 68.17
C TYR A 79 18.61 16.70 69.35
N ASN A 80 17.77 15.66 69.46
CA ASN A 80 17.61 14.84 70.67
C ASN A 80 16.54 13.77 70.46
N GLN A 81 16.97 12.50 70.54
CA GLN A 81 16.10 11.33 70.72
C GLN A 81 15.66 11.20 72.18
N PRO A 82 14.57 10.48 72.44
CA PRO A 82 14.76 9.13 72.97
C PRO A 82 13.90 8.06 72.27
N THR A 83 14.51 6.88 72.22
CA THR A 83 14.03 5.56 71.80
C THR A 83 12.71 5.11 72.44
N GLN A 84 11.80 4.57 71.63
CA GLN A 84 10.94 3.45 72.03
C GLN A 84 10.45 2.61 70.83
N GLU A 85 10.79 1.32 70.91
CA GLU A 85 10.12 0.10 70.40
C GLU A 85 9.61 0.00 68.95
N ARG A 86 10.27 -0.90 68.22
CA ARG A 86 9.82 -1.49 66.96
C ARG A 86 8.60 -2.39 67.19
N VAL A 87 7.50 -2.08 66.50
CA VAL A 87 6.52 -3.07 66.05
C VAL A 87 6.50 -3.01 64.53
N LEU A 88 6.81 -4.14 63.90
CA LEU A 88 6.73 -4.32 62.45
C LEU A 88 5.26 -4.56 62.10
N GLU A 89 4.59 -3.56 61.53
CA GLU A 89 3.37 -3.77 60.74
C GLU A 89 3.77 -3.85 59.27
N GLU A 90 3.50 -5.00 58.65
CA GLU A 90 3.59 -5.20 57.21
C GLU A 90 2.56 -4.31 56.51
N GLU A 91 3.01 -3.22 55.89
CA GLU A 91 2.19 -2.45 54.96
C GLU A 91 1.87 -3.31 53.73
N SER A 92 0.61 -3.76 53.67
CA SER A 92 0.04 -4.37 52.48
C SER A 92 0.03 -3.34 51.34
N PRO A 93 0.49 -3.67 50.12
CA PRO A 93 0.41 -2.72 49.01
C PRO A 93 -1.07 -2.45 48.68
N ARG A 94 -1.45 -1.18 48.75
CA ARG A 94 -2.77 -0.67 48.37
C ARG A 94 -3.06 -1.05 46.93
N VAL A 95 -3.99 -1.99 46.75
CA VAL A 95 -4.66 -2.26 45.48
C VAL A 95 -5.34 -0.97 45.04
N SER A 96 -4.95 -0.43 43.89
CA SER A 96 -5.66 0.70 43.28
C SER A 96 -7.00 0.21 42.74
N GLU A 97 -8.05 0.37 43.53
CA GLU A 97 -9.43 0.24 43.08
C GLU A 97 -9.76 1.34 42.05
N THR A 98 -10.04 0.94 40.81
CA THR A 98 -11.12 1.48 39.94
C THR A 98 -11.07 0.79 38.56
N THR A 99 -11.32 -0.50 38.53
CA THR A 99 -11.81 -1.19 37.33
C THR A 99 -13.07 -1.93 37.76
N LEU A 100 -14.21 -1.60 37.14
CA LEU A 100 -15.40 -2.44 37.25
C LEU A 100 -14.99 -3.87 36.85
N PRO A 101 -15.32 -4.91 37.62
CA PRO A 101 -15.04 -6.27 37.21
C PRO A 101 -15.81 -6.53 35.92
N LEU A 102 -15.11 -6.56 34.78
CA LEU A 102 -15.68 -6.91 33.50
C LEU A 102 -16.23 -8.34 33.61
N LYS A 103 -17.52 -8.50 33.33
CA LYS A 103 -18.15 -9.82 33.36
C LYS A 103 -17.80 -10.55 32.08
N THR A 104 -17.16 -11.71 32.22
CA THR A 104 -16.72 -12.54 31.10
C THR A 104 -17.50 -13.84 31.04
N SER A 105 -17.67 -14.36 29.83
CA SER A 105 -18.22 -15.69 29.57
C SER A 105 -17.33 -16.45 28.57
N GLN A 106 -17.67 -17.71 28.31
CA GLN A 106 -16.87 -18.59 27.46
C GLN A 106 -16.57 -18.00 26.06
N GLY A 107 -17.53 -17.28 25.48
CA GLY A 107 -17.44 -16.81 24.09
C GLY A 107 -17.59 -17.93 23.06
N GLN A 108 -17.35 -17.59 21.79
CA GLN A 108 -17.51 -18.46 20.63
C GLN A 108 -16.25 -18.42 19.77
N ALA A 109 -15.84 -19.58 19.26
CA ALA A 109 -14.67 -19.70 18.38
C ALA A 109 -14.86 -19.03 17.00
N PHE A 110 -16.10 -18.81 16.58
CA PHE A 110 -16.42 -18.17 15.31
C PHE A 110 -17.49 -17.08 15.51
N PRO A 111 -17.43 -16.00 14.72
CA PRO A 111 -16.40 -15.69 13.72
C PRO A 111 -15.04 -15.36 14.37
N ILE A 112 -13.94 -15.58 13.64
CA ILE A 112 -12.59 -15.20 14.09
C ILE A 112 -12.48 -13.66 14.06
N GLY A 113 -11.75 -13.12 15.03
CA GLY A 113 -11.60 -11.69 15.29
C GLY A 113 -12.58 -11.19 16.36
N VAL A 114 -12.83 -9.89 16.34
CA VAL A 114 -13.84 -9.24 17.20
C VAL A 114 -15.22 -9.22 16.53
N SER A 115 -16.27 -9.54 17.27
CA SER A 115 -17.66 -9.55 16.81
C SER A 115 -18.63 -9.19 17.92
N GLU A 116 -19.73 -8.53 17.56
CA GLU A 116 -20.85 -8.30 18.48
C GLU A 116 -21.76 -9.53 18.53
N VAL A 117 -22.10 -9.97 19.74
CA VAL A 117 -23.06 -11.05 20.02
C VAL A 117 -24.15 -10.54 20.96
N GLU A 118 -25.25 -11.27 21.09
CA GLU A 118 -26.43 -10.85 21.86
C GLU A 118 -26.10 -10.41 23.31
N ASN A 119 -25.11 -11.05 23.93
CA ASN A 119 -24.74 -10.83 25.33
C ASN A 119 -23.45 -10.01 25.52
N GLY A 120 -22.85 -9.45 24.46
CA GLY A 120 -21.61 -8.67 24.60
C GLY A 120 -20.71 -8.68 23.37
N ILE A 121 -19.41 -8.44 23.58
CA ILE A 121 -18.41 -8.45 22.52
C ILE A 121 -17.57 -9.73 22.62
N ASN A 122 -17.58 -10.52 21.54
CA ASN A 122 -16.84 -11.75 21.40
C ASN A 122 -15.50 -11.50 20.71
N PHE A 123 -14.44 -12.08 21.27
CA PHE A 123 -13.08 -12.04 20.75
C PHE A 123 -12.62 -13.47 20.47
N ALA A 124 -12.13 -13.74 19.27
CA ALA A 124 -11.61 -15.06 18.88
C ALA A 124 -10.31 -14.94 18.09
N ILE A 125 -9.29 -15.73 18.45
CA ILE A 125 -7.97 -15.72 17.79
C ILE A 125 -7.42 -17.13 17.63
N PHE A 126 -6.85 -17.43 16.47
CA PHE A 126 -6.17 -18.70 16.21
C PHE A 126 -4.73 -18.67 16.76
N SER A 127 -4.36 -19.71 17.52
CA SER A 127 -2.96 -20.08 17.76
C SER A 127 -2.88 -21.54 18.19
N GLN A 128 -2.23 -22.36 17.36
CA GLN A 128 -2.08 -23.80 17.59
C GLN A 128 -1.03 -24.07 18.67
N HIS A 129 0.08 -23.34 18.63
CA HIS A 129 1.22 -23.60 19.51
C HIS A 129 1.25 -22.75 20.79
N ALA A 130 0.30 -21.82 20.97
CA ALA A 130 0.20 -21.05 22.21
C ALA A 130 -0.15 -21.93 23.41
N THR A 131 0.51 -21.66 24.54
CA THR A 131 0.21 -22.25 25.85
C THR A 131 -0.68 -21.33 26.70
N ALA A 132 -0.67 -20.02 26.42
CA ALA A 132 -1.53 -19.04 27.08
C ALA A 132 -1.82 -17.87 26.13
N VAL A 133 -3.04 -17.33 26.24
CA VAL A 133 -3.46 -16.11 25.54
C VAL A 133 -4.10 -15.18 26.57
N THR A 134 -3.70 -13.91 26.54
CA THR A 134 -4.27 -12.84 27.35
C THR A 134 -4.80 -11.76 26.42
N LEU A 135 -6.08 -11.45 26.52
CA LEU A 135 -6.69 -10.30 25.85
C LEU A 135 -6.34 -9.03 26.62
N CYS A 136 -5.78 -8.04 25.94
CA CYS A 136 -5.40 -6.74 26.50
C CYS A 136 -6.34 -5.66 25.96
N LEU A 137 -6.96 -4.88 26.85
CA LEU A 137 -7.93 -3.84 26.49
C LEU A 137 -7.51 -2.46 27.02
N SER A 138 -7.73 -1.44 26.21
CA SER A 138 -7.79 -0.04 26.64
C SER A 138 -9.20 0.47 26.44
N LEU A 139 -9.88 0.81 27.54
CA LEU A 139 -11.21 1.42 27.47
C LEU A 139 -11.07 2.92 27.18
N PRO A 140 -12.04 3.52 26.46
CA PRO A 140 -12.05 4.97 26.25
C PRO A 140 -12.05 5.69 27.61
N LYS A 141 -11.07 6.58 27.83
CA LYS A 141 -11.04 7.43 29.03
C LYS A 141 -12.27 8.33 29.03
N ARG A 142 -12.96 8.43 30.17
CA ARG A 142 -14.13 9.34 30.29
C ARG A 142 -13.81 10.83 30.16
N GLU A 143 -12.55 11.27 30.22
CA GLU A 143 -12.15 12.65 29.92
C GLU A 143 -10.74 12.74 29.30
N LYS A 144 -10.56 13.70 28.38
CA LYS A 144 -9.33 13.99 27.63
C LYS A 144 -8.11 14.17 28.54
N LEU A 145 -7.15 13.24 28.50
CA LEU A 145 -5.74 13.54 28.74
C LEU A 145 -4.85 12.40 28.23
N ASP A 146 -3.82 12.80 27.48
CA ASP A 146 -2.64 12.11 26.94
C ASP A 146 -2.46 10.60 27.24
N TRP A 147 -2.08 9.86 26.18
CA TRP A 147 -1.69 8.45 26.19
C TRP A 147 -0.36 8.19 26.94
N GLN A 148 -0.29 8.58 28.21
CA GLN A 148 0.74 8.11 29.13
C GLN A 148 0.17 6.93 29.93
N ASP A 149 0.68 5.73 29.61
CA ASP A 149 0.77 4.50 30.41
C ASP A 149 -0.30 4.27 31.51
N GLY A 150 -1.58 4.42 31.16
CA GLY A 150 -2.64 3.72 31.86
C GLY A 150 -2.55 2.25 31.45
N GLY A 151 -2.19 1.36 32.39
CA GLY A 151 -2.05 -0.07 32.12
C GLY A 151 -3.28 -0.65 31.41
N MET A 152 -3.04 -1.50 30.41
CA MET A 152 -4.10 -2.24 29.73
C MET A 152 -4.80 -3.16 30.73
N ILE A 153 -6.12 -3.32 30.61
CA ILE A 153 -6.85 -4.37 31.31
C ILE A 153 -6.45 -5.70 30.67
N GLU A 154 -5.94 -6.64 31.47
CA GLU A 154 -5.49 -7.93 31.00
C GLU A 154 -6.46 -9.03 31.46
N LEU A 155 -6.98 -9.79 30.50
CA LEU A 155 -7.92 -10.89 30.71
C LEU A 155 -7.27 -12.18 30.20
N PRO A 156 -6.64 -12.98 31.08
CA PRO A 156 -6.13 -14.30 30.72
C PRO A 156 -7.28 -15.23 30.31
N LEU A 157 -7.13 -15.94 29.20
CA LEU A 157 -8.10 -16.93 28.74
C LEU A 157 -7.78 -18.29 29.36
N ASP A 158 -8.78 -18.94 29.97
CA ASP A 158 -8.63 -20.28 30.52
C ASP A 158 -8.56 -21.31 29.39
N PRO A 159 -7.45 -22.07 29.22
CA PRO A 159 -7.33 -23.05 28.14
C PRO A 159 -8.38 -24.18 28.18
N CYS A 160 -9.02 -24.43 29.34
CA CYS A 160 -10.05 -25.45 29.49
C CYS A 160 -11.46 -24.95 29.12
N VAL A 161 -11.67 -23.63 29.11
CA VAL A 161 -12.99 -23.01 28.90
C VAL A 161 -12.99 -22.15 27.62
N ASN A 162 -12.00 -21.27 27.51
CA ASN A 162 -11.84 -20.24 26.47
C ASN A 162 -11.01 -20.72 25.27
N LYS A 163 -11.04 -22.02 24.95
CA LYS A 163 -10.35 -22.59 23.79
C LYS A 163 -11.15 -23.74 23.18
N THR A 164 -11.41 -23.68 21.87
CA THR A 164 -12.02 -24.76 21.10
C THR A 164 -11.09 -25.15 19.95
N GLY A 165 -10.53 -26.35 19.99
CA GLY A 165 -9.45 -26.73 19.06
C GLY A 165 -8.25 -25.80 19.25
N ASP A 166 -7.82 -25.14 18.17
CA ASP A 166 -6.70 -24.18 18.17
C ASP A 166 -7.15 -22.71 18.23
N ILE A 167 -8.44 -22.46 18.47
CA ILE A 167 -9.02 -21.11 18.55
C ILE A 167 -9.31 -20.75 20.00
N TRP A 168 -8.70 -19.66 20.45
CA TRP A 168 -8.91 -19.05 21.76
C TRP A 168 -10.03 -18.03 21.66
N HIS A 169 -10.95 -18.01 22.63
CA HIS A 169 -12.09 -17.12 22.57
C HIS A 169 -12.63 -16.71 23.95
N ILE A 170 -13.15 -15.48 24.04
CA ILE A 170 -13.78 -14.93 25.24
C ILE A 170 -14.87 -13.94 24.84
N CYS A 171 -15.97 -13.89 25.58
CA CYS A 171 -16.99 -12.86 25.41
C CYS A 171 -17.07 -12.00 26.66
N ILE A 172 -17.16 -10.68 26.46
CA ILE A 172 -17.17 -9.68 27.53
C ILE A 172 -18.49 -8.93 27.48
N GLU A 173 -19.22 -8.95 28.58
CA GLU A 173 -20.46 -8.21 28.74
C GLU A 173 -20.17 -6.73 29.05
N ASP A 174 -21.10 -5.85 28.69
CA ASP A 174 -21.06 -4.41 29.02
C ASP A 174 -19.81 -3.65 28.55
N LEU A 175 -19.09 -4.17 27.55
CA LEU A 175 -17.98 -3.47 26.91
C LEU A 175 -18.53 -2.35 26.01
N PRO A 176 -17.90 -1.15 25.96
CA PRO A 176 -18.31 -0.11 25.02
C PRO A 176 -18.32 -0.65 23.59
N ARG A 177 -19.33 -0.28 22.80
CA ARG A 177 -19.55 -0.79 21.44
C ARG A 177 -18.62 -0.15 20.39
N SER A 178 -17.84 0.85 20.79
CA SER A 178 -16.91 1.62 19.95
C SER A 178 -15.72 2.12 20.78
N GLU A 179 -14.65 2.56 20.12
CA GLU A 179 -13.48 3.24 20.72
C GLU A 179 -12.67 2.42 21.74
N VAL A 180 -12.92 1.11 21.85
CA VAL A 180 -12.07 0.21 22.65
C VAL A 180 -10.87 -0.21 21.81
N LEU A 181 -9.68 -0.10 22.38
CA LEU A 181 -8.47 -0.66 21.79
C LEU A 181 -8.21 -2.03 22.36
N TYR A 182 -7.82 -2.98 21.51
CA TYR A 182 -7.51 -4.33 21.94
C TYR A 182 -6.29 -4.91 21.23
N GLY A 183 -5.71 -5.92 21.88
CA GLY A 183 -4.65 -6.76 21.32
C GLY A 183 -4.45 -7.99 22.20
N TYR A 184 -3.45 -8.80 21.88
CA TYR A 184 -3.22 -10.07 22.59
C TYR A 184 -1.77 -10.17 23.05
N ARG A 185 -1.55 -10.64 24.28
CA ARG A 185 -0.27 -11.25 24.67
C ARG A 185 -0.40 -12.75 24.48
N VAL A 186 0.57 -13.36 23.83
CA VAL A 186 0.56 -14.80 23.54
C VAL A 186 1.85 -15.41 24.04
N ASP A 187 1.75 -16.45 24.86
CA ASP A 187 2.91 -17.21 25.36
C ASP A 187 2.90 -18.63 24.79
N GLY A 188 4.09 -19.21 24.69
CA GLY A 188 4.29 -20.52 24.08
C GLY A 188 5.77 -20.92 24.06
N PRO A 189 6.09 -22.04 23.38
CA PRO A 189 7.46 -22.50 23.22
C PRO A 189 8.35 -21.42 22.57
N ARG A 190 9.61 -21.27 23.00
CA ARG A 190 10.53 -20.26 22.43
C ARG A 190 11.70 -20.88 21.68
N ASP A 191 11.61 -22.17 21.35
CA ASP A 191 12.68 -22.86 20.64
C ASP A 191 12.76 -22.39 19.18
N TRP A 192 13.82 -21.63 18.90
CA TRP A 192 14.07 -21.05 17.59
C TRP A 192 14.29 -22.10 16.52
N HIS A 193 14.95 -23.21 16.85
CA HIS A 193 15.25 -24.30 15.92
C HIS A 193 14.01 -25.07 15.48
N GLN A 194 12.93 -24.98 16.25
CA GLN A 194 11.63 -25.54 15.92
C GLN A 194 10.69 -24.55 15.23
N GLY A 195 11.16 -23.32 14.98
CA GLY A 195 10.41 -22.25 14.30
C GLY A 195 9.50 -21.42 15.21
N HIS A 196 9.65 -21.48 16.53
CA HIS A 196 8.82 -20.72 17.47
C HIS A 196 9.44 -19.37 17.84
N ARG A 197 8.60 -18.33 18.05
CA ARG A 197 9.01 -16.94 18.34
C ARG A 197 8.07 -16.24 19.34
N PHE A 198 7.42 -16.99 20.23
CA PHE A 198 6.49 -16.43 21.22
C PHE A 198 7.19 -15.47 22.19
N ASP A 199 6.56 -14.32 22.44
CA ASP A 199 7.02 -13.33 23.40
C ASP A 199 5.82 -12.63 24.06
N SER A 200 5.46 -13.08 25.25
CA SER A 200 4.33 -12.56 26.02
C SER A 200 4.55 -11.13 26.53
N SER A 201 5.76 -10.56 26.41
CA SER A 201 6.05 -9.16 26.75
C SER A 201 5.53 -8.17 25.70
N ILE A 202 5.14 -8.66 24.51
CA ILE A 202 4.61 -7.85 23.41
C ILE A 202 3.10 -8.01 23.34
N VAL A 203 2.37 -6.89 23.12
CA VAL A 203 0.95 -6.94 22.78
C VAL A 203 0.83 -6.89 21.25
N LEU A 204 0.17 -7.91 20.71
CA LEU A 204 0.07 -8.22 19.29
C LEU A 204 -1.29 -7.79 18.75
N ILE A 205 -1.30 -7.37 17.49
CA ILE A 205 -2.49 -6.99 16.74
C ILE A 205 -3.21 -8.27 16.31
N ASP A 206 -4.54 -8.26 16.41
CA ASP A 206 -5.38 -9.30 15.85
C ASP A 206 -5.23 -9.35 14.31
N PRO A 207 -4.86 -10.51 13.72
CA PRO A 207 -4.82 -10.69 12.27
C PRO A 207 -6.13 -10.36 11.56
N TYR A 208 -7.28 -10.46 12.25
CA TYR A 208 -8.62 -10.21 11.73
C TYR A 208 -9.18 -8.82 12.10
N ALA A 209 -8.39 -7.94 12.74
CA ALA A 209 -8.82 -6.59 13.07
C ALA A 209 -9.32 -5.84 11.83
N LYS A 210 -10.59 -5.42 11.83
CA LYS A 210 -11.19 -4.65 10.71
C LYS A 210 -10.80 -3.17 10.73
N LEU A 211 -10.39 -2.69 11.90
CA LEU A 211 -9.91 -1.34 12.14
C LEU A 211 -8.66 -1.44 13.02
N VAL A 212 -7.59 -0.73 12.62
CA VAL A 212 -6.34 -0.65 13.39
C VAL A 212 -6.08 0.79 13.79
N GLU A 213 -6.03 1.03 15.09
CA GLU A 213 -5.63 2.29 15.67
C GLU A 213 -4.10 2.39 15.74
N GLY A 214 -3.57 3.58 15.49
CA GLY A 214 -2.14 3.84 15.52
C GLY A 214 -1.84 5.32 15.32
N ARG A 215 -0.85 5.61 14.48
CA ARG A 215 -0.48 7.00 14.14
C ARG A 215 -1.59 7.63 13.27
N ARG A 216 -1.94 8.89 13.57
CA ARG A 216 -3.02 9.62 12.88
C ARG A 216 -2.60 10.25 11.55
N HIS A 217 -1.38 10.80 11.48
CA HIS A 217 -0.89 11.52 10.31
C HIS A 217 0.24 10.75 9.63
N PHE A 218 0.18 10.64 8.32
CA PHE A 218 1.22 10.00 7.51
C PHE A 218 2.56 10.74 7.65
N GLY A 219 3.62 9.99 7.95
CA GLY A 219 4.99 10.54 8.01
C GLY A 219 5.26 11.43 9.23
N ASP A 220 4.36 11.44 10.23
CA ASP A 220 4.55 12.25 11.45
C ASP A 220 5.73 11.72 12.28
N ALA A 221 6.87 12.39 12.14
CA ALA A 221 8.11 12.04 12.83
C ALA A 221 8.09 12.25 14.36
N SER A 222 7.04 12.84 14.95
CA SER A 222 6.91 12.95 16.41
C SER A 222 6.44 11.64 17.06
N ALA A 223 5.72 10.80 16.30
CA ALA A 223 5.08 9.59 16.80
C ALA A 223 5.76 8.30 16.26
N LYS A 224 7.06 8.32 15.94
CA LYS A 224 7.77 7.24 15.21
C LYS A 224 7.52 5.83 15.76
N LEU A 225 7.47 5.69 17.08
CA LEU A 225 7.31 4.40 17.77
C LEU A 225 5.87 4.13 18.20
N SER A 226 4.88 4.68 17.48
CA SER A 226 3.47 4.39 17.74
C SER A 226 3.22 2.88 17.75
N LYS A 227 2.48 2.45 18.78
CA LYS A 227 1.95 1.10 18.86
C LYS A 227 0.66 1.04 18.04
N PHE A 228 0.49 -0.06 17.32
CA PHE A 228 -0.74 -0.37 16.58
C PHE A 228 -1.57 -1.38 17.36
N LEU A 229 -2.89 -1.17 17.42
CA LEU A 229 -3.84 -2.01 18.15
C LEU A 229 -5.13 -2.17 17.35
N GLY A 230 -5.83 -3.28 17.53
CA GLY A 230 -7.16 -3.43 16.96
C GLY A 230 -8.16 -2.49 17.62
N THR A 231 -9.16 -2.05 16.88
CA THR A 231 -10.36 -1.40 17.42
C THR A 231 -11.59 -1.87 16.64
N TYR A 232 -12.77 -1.43 17.05
CA TYR A 232 -14.03 -1.80 16.43
C TYR A 232 -15.06 -0.69 16.61
N ASP A 233 -16.10 -0.74 15.78
CA ASP A 233 -17.27 0.12 15.87
C ASP A 233 -18.52 -0.67 15.51
N PHE A 234 -19.35 -0.93 16.52
CA PHE A 234 -20.67 -1.53 16.42
C PHE A 234 -21.78 -0.53 16.78
N GLU A 235 -21.43 0.74 16.99
CA GLU A 235 -22.37 1.82 17.30
C GLU A 235 -22.87 2.50 16.02
N SER A 236 -21.99 2.69 15.03
CA SER A 236 -22.38 3.25 13.74
C SER A 236 -23.33 2.34 12.97
N LEU A 237 -24.27 2.98 12.26
CA LEU A 237 -25.08 2.28 11.26
C LEU A 237 -24.21 1.79 10.10
N PRO A 238 -24.58 0.69 9.44
CA PRO A 238 -23.93 0.27 8.19
C PRO A 238 -23.87 1.40 7.18
N PHE A 239 -22.78 1.45 6.41
CA PHE A 239 -22.58 2.47 5.39
C PHE A 239 -23.71 2.43 4.34
N ASP A 240 -24.34 3.57 4.09
CA ASP A 240 -25.40 3.68 3.10
C ASP A 240 -24.83 3.78 1.67
N TRP A 241 -24.78 2.64 0.99
CA TRP A 241 -24.43 2.59 -0.44
C TRP A 241 -25.50 3.27 -1.31
N GLY A 242 -26.74 3.39 -0.85
CA GLY A 242 -27.88 3.99 -1.55
C GLY A 242 -28.65 3.01 -2.44
N ASP A 243 -29.96 3.17 -2.53
CA ASP A 243 -30.88 2.23 -3.22
C ASP A 243 -30.58 2.02 -4.71
N ASN A 244 -29.98 3.02 -5.38
CA ASN A 244 -29.65 2.97 -6.80
C ASN A 244 -28.18 2.63 -7.07
N TYR A 245 -27.44 2.22 -6.04
CA TYR A 245 -26.04 1.84 -6.18
C TYR A 245 -25.87 0.65 -7.12
N LYS A 246 -24.91 0.77 -8.04
CA LYS A 246 -24.58 -0.28 -9.01
C LYS A 246 -23.07 -0.39 -9.15
N LEU A 247 -22.61 -1.62 -9.27
CA LEU A 247 -21.25 -1.93 -9.64
C LEU A 247 -21.04 -1.63 -11.14
N PRO A 248 -19.90 -1.07 -11.56
CA PRO A 248 -19.61 -0.82 -12.97
C PRO A 248 -19.61 -2.10 -13.83
N ASN A 249 -19.04 -3.21 -13.31
CA ASN A 249 -18.99 -4.53 -13.98
C ASN A 249 -18.50 -4.45 -15.44
N ILE A 250 -17.38 -3.77 -15.65
CA ILE A 250 -16.78 -3.55 -16.96
C ILE A 250 -16.11 -4.85 -17.42
N PRO A 251 -16.35 -5.32 -18.66
CA PRO A 251 -15.65 -6.47 -19.21
C PRO A 251 -14.12 -6.23 -19.26
N GLU A 252 -13.32 -7.25 -18.94
CA GLU A 252 -11.86 -7.15 -18.81
C GLU A 252 -11.18 -6.64 -20.09
N LYS A 253 -11.73 -7.02 -21.25
CA LYS A 253 -11.26 -6.59 -22.58
C LYS A 253 -11.45 -5.10 -22.85
N ASP A 254 -12.34 -4.44 -22.12
CA ASP A 254 -12.70 -3.02 -22.28
C ASP A 254 -12.04 -2.13 -21.22
N LEU A 255 -11.29 -2.71 -20.28
CA LEU A 255 -10.56 -1.98 -19.25
C LEU A 255 -9.41 -1.14 -19.83
N VAL A 256 -9.18 -0.01 -19.19
CA VAL A 256 -7.96 0.81 -19.25
C VAL A 256 -7.61 1.13 -17.80
N ILE A 257 -6.62 0.41 -17.29
CA ILE A 257 -6.24 0.43 -15.87
C ILE A 257 -5.28 1.61 -15.64
N TYR A 258 -5.49 2.35 -14.55
CA TYR A 258 -4.64 3.44 -14.10
C TYR A 258 -4.05 3.10 -12.73
N GLU A 259 -2.78 2.74 -12.71
CA GLU A 259 -2.04 2.43 -11.50
C GLU A 259 -1.69 3.73 -10.76
N MET A 260 -2.09 3.85 -9.50
CA MET A 260 -1.93 5.08 -8.73
C MET A 260 -1.77 4.83 -7.23
N ASN A 261 -1.17 5.80 -6.53
CA ASN A 261 -1.09 5.81 -5.06
C ASN A 261 -2.02 6.88 -4.50
N VAL A 262 -2.86 6.50 -3.52
CA VAL A 262 -3.89 7.38 -2.91
C VAL A 262 -3.27 8.69 -2.40
N ARG A 263 -2.18 8.58 -1.64
CA ARG A 263 -1.49 9.74 -1.06
C ARG A 263 -0.83 10.58 -2.14
N ALA A 264 0.00 9.97 -2.97
CA ALA A 264 0.80 10.69 -3.94
C ALA A 264 -0.04 11.40 -5.01
N PHE A 265 -1.25 10.92 -5.31
CA PHE A 265 -2.14 11.54 -6.30
C PHE A 265 -2.55 12.98 -5.95
N THR A 266 -2.70 13.28 -4.64
CA THR A 266 -3.15 14.61 -4.19
C THR A 266 -2.31 15.22 -3.07
N GLY A 267 -1.22 14.56 -2.65
CA GLY A 267 -0.37 15.04 -1.56
C GLY A 267 0.35 16.36 -1.87
N ASP A 268 0.64 16.64 -3.14
CA ASP A 268 1.29 17.88 -3.57
C ASP A 268 0.38 19.11 -3.40
N GLU A 269 0.96 20.26 -3.06
CA GLU A 269 0.25 21.55 -2.97
C GLU A 269 -0.39 21.95 -4.30
N SER A 270 0.20 21.58 -5.44
CA SER A 270 -0.34 21.88 -6.76
C SER A 270 -1.70 21.21 -7.03
N SER A 271 -2.10 20.21 -6.22
CA SER A 271 -3.46 19.66 -6.28
C SER A 271 -4.53 20.71 -6.04
N GLY A 272 -4.21 21.82 -5.35
CA GLY A 272 -5.13 22.90 -5.03
C GLY A 272 -6.22 22.50 -4.03
N LEU A 273 -6.07 21.37 -3.36
CA LEU A 273 -7.00 20.89 -2.34
C LEU A 273 -6.62 21.43 -0.95
N ASP A 274 -7.61 21.45 -0.06
CA ASP A 274 -7.40 21.82 1.34
C ASP A 274 -6.37 20.88 2.01
N PRO A 275 -5.44 21.39 2.84
CA PRO A 275 -4.46 20.57 3.55
C PRO A 275 -5.04 19.37 4.29
N GLU A 276 -6.25 19.46 4.83
CA GLU A 276 -6.88 18.38 5.60
C GLU A 276 -7.31 17.19 4.73
N ILE A 277 -7.54 17.39 3.42
CA ILE A 277 -7.94 16.31 2.50
C ILE A 277 -6.87 15.94 1.48
N ARG A 278 -5.70 16.61 1.49
CA ARG A 278 -4.61 16.27 0.56
C ARG A 278 -4.00 14.91 0.90
N GLY A 279 -3.85 14.08 -0.11
CA GLY A 279 -3.31 12.72 0.00
C GLY A 279 -4.22 11.77 0.79
N SER A 280 -5.52 12.07 0.85
CA SER A 280 -6.53 11.21 1.50
C SER A 280 -7.48 10.57 0.49
N TYR A 281 -8.30 9.62 0.96
CA TYR A 281 -9.38 9.04 0.16
C TYR A 281 -10.36 10.11 -0.37
N LEU A 282 -10.73 11.09 0.48
CA LEU A 282 -11.57 12.23 0.05
C LEU A 282 -10.87 13.14 -0.97
N GLY A 283 -9.55 13.32 -0.85
CA GLY A 283 -8.76 14.06 -1.83
C GLY A 283 -8.85 13.43 -3.22
N LEU A 284 -8.79 12.09 -3.30
CA LEU A 284 -8.94 11.35 -4.56
C LEU A 284 -10.30 11.63 -5.21
N ILE A 285 -11.39 11.65 -4.42
CA ILE A 285 -12.74 11.95 -4.92
C ILE A 285 -12.77 13.28 -5.68
N GLN A 286 -12.10 14.33 -5.14
CA GLN A 286 -12.06 15.66 -5.76
C GLN A 286 -11.36 15.67 -7.14
N LYS A 287 -10.62 14.63 -7.47
CA LYS A 287 -9.86 14.50 -8.72
C LYS A 287 -10.40 13.43 -9.68
N ILE A 288 -11.54 12.80 -9.38
CA ILE A 288 -12.25 11.93 -10.32
C ILE A 288 -12.51 12.58 -11.69
N PRO A 289 -12.84 13.89 -11.81
CA PRO A 289 -12.99 14.53 -13.12
C PRO A 289 -11.78 14.41 -14.04
N HIS A 290 -10.54 14.37 -13.50
CA HIS A 290 -9.32 14.13 -14.28
C HIS A 290 -9.29 12.74 -14.90
N LEU A 291 -9.64 11.72 -14.11
CA LEU A 291 -9.67 10.32 -14.57
C LEU A 291 -10.68 10.15 -15.72
N LEU A 292 -11.84 10.79 -15.60
CA LEU A 292 -12.86 10.81 -16.66
C LEU A 292 -12.39 11.58 -17.90
N GLU A 293 -11.78 12.76 -17.73
CA GLU A 293 -11.25 13.55 -18.85
C GLU A 293 -10.17 12.77 -19.62
N LEU A 294 -9.32 12.03 -18.90
CA LEU A 294 -8.28 11.16 -19.45
C LEU A 294 -8.87 9.93 -20.16
N GLY A 295 -10.02 9.42 -19.71
CA GLY A 295 -10.71 8.25 -20.28
C GLY A 295 -10.42 6.95 -19.54
N ILE A 296 -9.99 7.02 -18.28
CA ILE A 296 -9.75 5.86 -17.42
C ILE A 296 -11.08 5.27 -16.95
N ASN A 297 -11.16 3.94 -16.84
CA ASN A 297 -12.34 3.24 -16.33
C ASN A 297 -12.05 2.19 -15.25
N ALA A 298 -10.78 2.02 -14.85
CA ALA A 298 -10.40 1.26 -13.66
C ALA A 298 -9.17 1.91 -13.02
N VAL A 299 -9.17 2.04 -11.69
CA VAL A 299 -7.98 2.42 -10.92
C VAL A 299 -7.41 1.20 -10.22
N GLU A 300 -6.10 1.00 -10.33
CA GLU A 300 -5.35 0.03 -9.53
C GLU A 300 -4.63 0.81 -8.44
N LEU A 301 -5.11 0.69 -7.21
CA LEU A 301 -4.55 1.39 -6.07
C LEU A 301 -3.37 0.58 -5.53
N LEU A 302 -2.20 1.22 -5.44
CA LEU A 302 -1.08 0.73 -4.62
C LEU A 302 -1.56 0.41 -3.19
N PRO A 303 -0.83 -0.43 -2.43
CA PRO A 303 -1.31 -1.01 -1.18
C PRO A 303 -2.05 -0.03 -0.25
N VAL A 304 -3.32 -0.36 0.01
CA VAL A 304 -4.22 0.39 0.91
C VAL A 304 -4.52 -0.34 2.21
N PHE A 305 -3.95 -1.54 2.40
CA PHE A 305 -4.01 -2.24 3.68
C PHE A 305 -3.12 -1.51 4.68
N GLU A 306 -3.44 -1.60 5.98
CA GLU A 306 -2.66 -0.91 7.01
C GLU A 306 -1.17 -1.32 6.96
N PHE A 307 -0.27 -0.34 6.84
CA PHE A 307 1.19 -0.50 6.85
C PHE A 307 1.86 0.64 7.63
N ASP A 308 3.07 0.46 8.17
CA ASP A 308 3.79 1.54 8.89
C ASP A 308 4.79 2.23 7.97
N GLU A 309 4.47 3.44 7.54
CA GLU A 309 5.31 4.25 6.66
C GLU A 309 6.65 4.64 7.30
N MET A 310 6.77 4.55 8.62
CA MET A 310 7.99 4.90 9.36
C MET A 310 8.91 3.70 9.60
N GLU A 311 8.65 2.55 8.97
CA GLU A 311 9.38 1.32 9.23
C GLU A 311 10.90 1.41 9.02
N PHE A 312 11.33 2.20 8.03
CA PHE A 312 12.75 2.40 7.74
C PHE A 312 13.46 3.22 8.81
N GLN A 313 12.73 3.91 9.69
CA GLN A 313 13.31 4.79 10.72
C GLN A 313 13.33 4.14 12.11
N ARG A 314 12.87 2.88 12.24
CA ARG A 314 12.85 2.14 13.52
C ARG A 314 14.26 1.90 14.07
N ARG A 315 15.24 1.80 13.17
CA ARG A 315 16.65 1.62 13.51
C ARG A 315 17.52 2.33 12.49
N ARG A 316 18.75 2.67 12.90
CA ARG A 316 19.75 3.22 11.99
C ARG A 316 20.05 2.23 10.87
N ASN A 317 19.86 2.65 9.64
CA ASN A 317 20.19 1.91 8.43
C ASN A 317 20.32 2.91 7.26
N PRO A 318 20.84 2.51 6.09
CA PRO A 318 21.07 3.45 4.99
C PRO A 318 19.81 4.15 4.43
N ARG A 319 18.61 3.71 4.83
CA ARG A 319 17.32 4.21 4.37
C ARG A 319 16.57 4.99 5.45
N ASP A 320 17.22 5.32 6.57
CA ASP A 320 16.55 5.95 7.73
C ASP A 320 16.05 7.38 7.48
N HIS A 321 16.43 8.00 6.36
CA HIS A 321 15.88 9.26 5.85
C HIS A 321 14.61 9.08 5.00
N MET A 322 14.28 7.85 4.60
CA MET A 322 13.12 7.53 3.77
C MET A 322 11.88 7.22 4.62
N VAL A 323 10.71 7.24 3.98
CA VAL A 323 9.44 6.74 4.52
C VAL A 323 8.82 5.80 3.50
N ASN A 324 8.27 4.66 3.91
CA ASN A 324 7.63 3.75 2.96
C ASN A 324 6.37 4.41 2.39
N THR A 325 6.47 4.92 1.16
CA THR A 325 5.39 5.64 0.48
C THR A 325 4.50 4.68 -0.30
N TRP A 326 5.06 3.57 -0.80
CA TRP A 326 4.33 2.61 -1.62
C TRP A 326 3.42 1.69 -0.80
N GLY A 327 3.87 1.26 0.38
CA GLY A 327 3.05 0.45 1.30
C GLY A 327 3.17 -1.07 1.15
N TYR A 328 4.13 -1.58 0.37
CA TYR A 328 4.41 -3.02 0.23
C TYR A 328 5.09 -3.63 1.48
N SER A 329 4.45 -3.49 2.64
CA SER A 329 4.90 -3.98 3.95
C SER A 329 3.70 -4.02 4.91
N THR A 330 2.74 -4.90 4.63
CA THR A 330 1.43 -4.90 5.30
C THR A 330 1.52 -5.37 6.76
N ILE A 331 0.82 -4.67 7.65
CA ILE A 331 0.62 -5.00 9.07
C ILE A 331 -0.65 -5.83 9.26
N ASN A 332 -1.76 -5.42 8.65
CA ASN A 332 -3.06 -6.06 8.80
C ASN A 332 -3.81 -6.09 7.46
N PHE A 333 -4.33 -7.27 7.10
CA PHE A 333 -4.94 -7.49 5.78
C PHE A 333 -6.38 -6.98 5.64
N PHE A 334 -7.07 -6.66 6.73
CA PHE A 334 -8.49 -6.27 6.71
C PHE A 334 -8.71 -4.77 6.92
N SER A 335 -7.75 -4.10 7.55
CA SER A 335 -7.86 -2.70 7.90
C SER A 335 -7.42 -1.79 6.75
N PRO A 336 -8.23 -0.81 6.34
CA PRO A 336 -7.77 0.25 5.44
C PRO A 336 -6.72 1.11 6.12
N MET A 337 -5.77 1.62 5.34
CA MET A 337 -4.68 2.49 5.79
C MET A 337 -5.26 3.73 6.48
N SER A 338 -5.18 3.74 7.81
CA SER A 338 -5.83 4.74 8.67
C SER A 338 -5.30 6.16 8.45
N ARG A 339 -4.02 6.28 8.06
CA ARG A 339 -3.35 7.56 7.76
C ARG A 339 -3.70 8.15 6.40
N TYR A 340 -4.49 7.45 5.60
CA TYR A 340 -5.11 8.01 4.39
C TYR A 340 -6.50 8.61 4.68
N ALA A 341 -6.97 8.59 5.93
CA ALA A 341 -8.15 9.38 6.34
C ALA A 341 -7.84 10.88 6.36
N ALA A 342 -8.78 11.70 5.89
CA ALA A 342 -8.66 13.15 5.94
C ALA A 342 -8.53 13.68 7.37
N GLY A 343 -7.64 14.65 7.57
CA GLY A 343 -7.40 15.34 8.83
C GLY A 343 -6.91 14.44 9.96
N GLY A 344 -6.33 13.28 9.63
CA GLY A 344 -5.90 12.29 10.63
C GLY A 344 -7.06 11.70 11.43
N GLY A 345 -8.22 11.53 10.80
CA GLY A 345 -9.46 11.11 11.47
C GLY A 345 -9.51 9.65 11.92
N GLY A 346 -8.44 8.87 11.70
CA GLY A 346 -8.31 7.53 12.27
C GLY A 346 -8.94 6.40 11.48
N PRO A 347 -8.95 5.18 12.04
CA PRO A 347 -9.34 3.98 11.31
C PRO A 347 -10.82 3.95 10.95
N LEU A 348 -11.71 4.38 11.85
CA LEU A 348 -13.15 4.43 11.54
C LEU A 348 -13.43 5.38 10.36
N LYS A 349 -12.84 6.57 10.40
CA LYS A 349 -12.97 7.54 9.31
C LYS A 349 -12.33 7.03 8.02
N ALA A 350 -11.18 6.35 8.09
CA ALA A 350 -10.56 5.72 6.93
C ALA A 350 -11.48 4.69 6.27
N SER A 351 -12.11 3.82 7.07
CA SER A 351 -13.08 2.84 6.58
C SER A 351 -14.27 3.53 5.89
N TRP A 352 -14.80 4.59 6.49
CA TRP A 352 -15.91 5.34 5.93
C TRP A 352 -15.54 6.06 4.63
N GLU A 353 -14.45 6.83 4.64
CA GLU A 353 -13.97 7.59 3.47
C GLU A 353 -13.55 6.67 2.32
N PHE A 354 -13.03 5.47 2.62
CA PHE A 354 -12.74 4.47 1.58
C PHE A 354 -14.02 4.02 0.88
N LYS A 355 -15.10 3.73 1.61
CA LYS A 355 -16.40 3.39 1.01
C LYS A 355 -16.99 4.55 0.22
N GLU A 356 -16.86 5.78 0.72
CA GLU A 356 -17.25 6.99 -0.03
C GLU A 356 -16.47 7.12 -1.35
N MET A 357 -15.16 6.86 -1.32
CA MET A 357 -14.31 6.88 -2.49
C MET A 357 -14.73 5.83 -3.51
N VAL A 358 -14.93 4.57 -3.09
CA VAL A 358 -15.42 3.50 -3.97
C VAL A 358 -16.79 3.85 -4.55
N LYS A 359 -17.72 4.35 -3.73
CA LYS A 359 -19.05 4.79 -4.18
C LYS A 359 -18.97 5.89 -5.22
N ALA A 360 -18.08 6.87 -5.03
CA ALA A 360 -17.88 7.97 -5.97
C ALA A 360 -17.25 7.50 -7.29
N LEU A 361 -16.25 6.64 -7.23
CA LEU A 361 -15.62 6.03 -8.43
C LEU A 361 -16.64 5.20 -9.21
N HIS A 362 -17.44 4.38 -8.54
CA HIS A 362 -18.48 3.58 -9.20
C HIS A 362 -19.58 4.46 -9.81
N GLY A 363 -19.97 5.53 -9.12
CA GLY A 363 -20.89 6.54 -9.66
C GLY A 363 -20.36 7.23 -10.93
N ALA A 364 -19.03 7.29 -11.09
CA ALA A 364 -18.36 7.76 -12.29
C ALA A 364 -18.10 6.66 -13.34
N GLY A 365 -18.48 5.40 -13.06
CA GLY A 365 -18.22 4.26 -13.94
C GLY A 365 -16.77 3.79 -13.94
N ILE A 366 -16.04 4.00 -12.85
CA ILE A 366 -14.64 3.59 -12.67
C ILE A 366 -14.60 2.46 -11.64
N GLU A 367 -13.97 1.34 -12.01
CA GLU A 367 -13.74 0.21 -11.10
C GLU A 367 -12.54 0.41 -10.18
N VAL A 368 -12.54 -0.26 -9.04
CA VAL A 368 -11.46 -0.23 -8.03
C VAL A 368 -10.81 -1.59 -7.91
N ILE A 369 -9.52 -1.66 -8.26
CA ILE A 369 -8.66 -2.83 -8.10
C ILE A 369 -7.63 -2.52 -7.01
N LEU A 370 -7.45 -3.44 -6.06
CA LEU A 370 -6.47 -3.27 -4.98
C LEU A 370 -5.21 -4.08 -5.23
N ASP A 371 -4.05 -3.43 -5.12
CA ASP A 371 -2.77 -4.11 -4.99
C ASP A 371 -2.67 -4.73 -3.58
N VAL A 372 -2.49 -6.05 -3.52
CA VAL A 372 -2.52 -6.83 -2.27
C VAL A 372 -1.25 -7.65 -2.08
N VAL A 373 -0.69 -7.55 -0.88
CA VAL A 373 0.63 -8.08 -0.52
C VAL A 373 0.48 -9.23 0.48
N TYR A 374 0.06 -10.40 -0.02
CA TYR A 374 -0.04 -11.61 0.82
C TYR A 374 1.24 -12.44 0.86
N ASN A 375 2.27 -12.07 0.11
CA ASN A 375 3.48 -12.87 -0.02
C ASN A 375 4.46 -12.70 1.17
N HIS A 376 4.40 -11.58 1.89
CA HIS A 376 5.18 -11.28 3.09
C HIS A 376 4.44 -10.28 3.99
N THR A 377 5.02 -9.96 5.15
CA THR A 377 4.47 -8.97 6.10
C THR A 377 5.55 -7.97 6.56
N ASN A 378 5.12 -6.93 7.28
CA ASN A 378 5.98 -5.93 7.93
C ASN A 378 6.92 -6.47 9.01
N GLU A 379 6.79 -7.75 9.42
CA GLU A 379 7.51 -8.27 10.59
C GLU A 379 9.00 -8.57 10.31
N ALA A 380 9.47 -8.31 9.09
CA ALA A 380 10.89 -8.40 8.70
C ALA A 380 11.51 -9.79 8.94
N ASP A 381 12.83 -9.86 9.07
CA ASP A 381 13.60 -11.09 9.30
C ASP A 381 13.88 -11.36 10.79
N ASP A 382 14.56 -12.47 11.06
CA ASP A 382 14.97 -12.89 12.40
C ASP A 382 16.13 -12.06 12.96
N ALA A 383 16.93 -11.42 12.10
CA ALA A 383 18.06 -10.60 12.53
C ALA A 383 17.59 -9.25 13.08
N ASN A 384 16.47 -8.74 12.57
CA ASN A 384 15.92 -7.43 12.92
C ASN A 384 14.39 -7.53 13.01
N PRO A 385 13.86 -8.29 13.98
CA PRO A 385 12.46 -8.61 14.05
C PRO A 385 11.62 -7.36 14.37
N TYR A 386 10.46 -7.25 13.73
CA TYR A 386 9.42 -6.30 14.12
C TYR A 386 8.11 -7.03 14.42
N THR A 387 8.06 -7.65 15.60
CA THR A 387 6.91 -8.47 16.01
C THR A 387 5.71 -7.58 16.33
N THR A 388 4.70 -7.60 15.47
CA THR A 388 3.45 -6.84 15.61
C THR A 388 2.20 -7.72 15.64
N SER A 389 2.23 -8.91 15.04
CA SER A 389 1.08 -9.81 14.95
C SER A 389 1.54 -11.27 14.76
N PHE A 390 1.53 -11.77 13.52
CA PHE A 390 1.64 -13.17 13.15
C PHE A 390 2.79 -13.94 13.83
N ARG A 391 3.99 -13.35 13.89
CA ARG A 391 5.20 -13.96 14.46
C ARG A 391 5.00 -14.32 15.93
N GLY A 392 4.43 -13.39 16.71
CA GLY A 392 4.19 -13.59 18.13
C GLY A 392 2.97 -14.49 18.41
N ILE A 393 2.03 -14.58 17.47
CA ILE A 393 0.81 -15.39 17.60
C ILE A 393 1.09 -16.85 17.28
N ASP A 394 1.70 -17.15 16.13
CA ASP A 394 2.11 -18.50 15.74
C ASP A 394 3.06 -18.49 14.52
N ASN A 395 4.32 -18.11 14.72
CA ASN A 395 5.32 -17.96 13.65
C ASN A 395 5.38 -19.17 12.70
N LYS A 396 5.30 -20.39 13.24
CA LYS A 396 5.46 -21.65 12.49
C LYS A 396 4.26 -21.93 11.57
N VAL A 397 3.08 -21.44 11.93
CA VAL A 397 1.88 -21.53 11.10
C VAL A 397 1.90 -20.45 10.02
N TYR A 398 2.15 -19.20 10.41
CA TYR A 398 1.98 -18.05 9.52
C TYR A 398 3.14 -17.86 8.54
N TYR A 399 4.37 -18.24 8.88
CA TYR A 399 5.53 -18.08 8.00
C TYR A 399 6.12 -19.40 7.54
N MET A 400 6.69 -19.39 6.34
CA MET A 400 7.48 -20.50 5.84
C MET A 400 8.82 -20.54 6.61
N VAL A 401 9.06 -21.67 7.27
CA VAL A 401 10.33 -21.95 7.97
C VAL A 401 10.98 -23.18 7.37
N ASP A 402 12.31 -23.20 7.31
CA ASP A 402 13.07 -24.37 6.89
C ASP A 402 13.23 -25.40 8.02
N GLY A 403 13.90 -26.51 7.72
CA GLY A 403 14.14 -27.59 8.70
C GLY A 403 15.03 -27.20 9.90
N THR A 404 15.61 -26.00 9.89
CA THR A 404 16.41 -25.45 10.99
C THR A 404 15.67 -24.35 11.77
N GLY A 405 14.44 -24.04 11.39
CA GLY A 405 13.62 -23.00 11.99
C GLY A 405 13.91 -21.58 11.46
N GLN A 406 14.68 -21.45 10.38
CA GLN A 406 14.98 -20.16 9.74
C GLN A 406 13.82 -19.76 8.81
N LEU A 407 13.45 -18.48 8.83
CA LEU A 407 12.47 -17.93 7.89
C LEU A 407 12.97 -18.02 6.44
N LEU A 408 12.14 -18.61 5.58
CA LEU A 408 12.37 -18.57 4.14
C LEU A 408 12.00 -17.18 3.59
N ASN A 409 12.78 -16.70 2.62
CA ASN A 409 12.66 -15.33 2.10
C ASN A 409 12.58 -15.33 0.57
N TYR A 410 11.45 -15.81 0.04
CA TYR A 410 11.12 -15.81 -1.38
C TYR A 410 10.64 -14.43 -1.87
N ALA A 411 10.04 -13.64 -0.98
CA ALA A 411 9.61 -12.27 -1.26
C ALA A 411 10.79 -11.27 -1.37
N GLY A 412 11.95 -11.58 -0.77
CA GLY A 412 13.07 -10.64 -0.69
C GLY A 412 12.95 -9.62 0.45
N CYS A 413 11.85 -9.63 1.21
CA CYS A 413 11.52 -8.67 2.28
C CYS A 413 11.81 -9.18 3.71
N GLY A 414 12.42 -10.35 3.85
CA GLY A 414 12.90 -10.90 5.13
C GLY A 414 12.12 -12.12 5.60
N ASN A 415 10.83 -12.21 5.28
CA ASN A 415 9.99 -13.37 5.56
C ASN A 415 9.18 -13.79 4.31
N THR A 416 8.45 -14.89 4.42
CA THR A 416 7.49 -15.33 3.41
C THR A 416 6.29 -15.95 4.10
N LEU A 417 5.10 -15.41 3.82
CA LEU A 417 3.85 -15.90 4.41
C LEU A 417 3.54 -17.30 3.88
N ASN A 418 3.10 -18.20 4.77
CA ASN A 418 2.84 -19.60 4.47
C ASN A 418 1.48 -19.79 3.77
N CYS A 419 1.34 -19.20 2.58
CA CYS A 419 0.07 -18.98 1.88
C CYS A 419 -0.78 -20.24 1.64
N ASN A 420 -0.15 -21.42 1.53
CA ASN A 420 -0.85 -22.69 1.29
C ASN A 420 -1.05 -23.54 2.56
N HIS A 421 -0.68 -23.03 3.74
CA HIS A 421 -1.13 -23.62 5.00
C HIS A 421 -2.64 -23.36 5.20
N PRO A 422 -3.45 -24.34 5.64
CA PRO A 422 -4.91 -24.19 5.67
C PRO A 422 -5.42 -22.92 6.39
N VAL A 423 -4.85 -22.61 7.56
CA VAL A 423 -5.22 -21.43 8.37
C VAL A 423 -4.89 -20.11 7.66
N VAL A 424 -3.72 -20.04 7.02
CA VAL A 424 -3.27 -18.83 6.31
C VAL A 424 -4.05 -18.67 5.01
N MET A 425 -4.36 -19.77 4.33
CA MET A 425 -5.21 -19.78 3.15
C MET A 425 -6.60 -19.24 3.48
N GLU A 426 -7.19 -19.67 4.60
CA GLU A 426 -8.49 -19.16 5.07
C GLU A 426 -8.43 -17.67 5.42
N LEU A 427 -7.40 -17.23 6.14
CA LEU A 427 -7.13 -15.80 6.40
C LEU A 427 -7.12 -14.96 5.12
N ILE A 428 -6.40 -15.41 4.09
CA ILE A 428 -6.31 -14.69 2.81
C ILE A 428 -7.67 -14.66 2.11
N LEU A 429 -8.39 -15.78 2.08
CA LEU A 429 -9.73 -15.85 1.46
C LEU A 429 -10.72 -14.94 2.18
N ASP A 430 -10.72 -14.93 3.51
CA ASP A 430 -11.61 -14.09 4.30
C ASP A 430 -11.27 -12.62 4.17
N SER A 431 -9.99 -12.27 4.06
CA SER A 431 -9.56 -10.92 3.73
C SER A 431 -10.09 -10.48 2.38
N LEU A 432 -9.87 -11.27 1.32
CA LEU A 432 -10.39 -10.96 -0.02
C LEU A 432 -11.92 -10.81 -0.02
N ARG A 433 -12.65 -11.73 0.63
CA ARG A 433 -14.11 -11.65 0.76
C ARG A 433 -14.54 -10.40 1.51
N HIS A 434 -13.84 -10.02 2.58
CA HIS A 434 -14.12 -8.80 3.33
C HIS A 434 -14.05 -7.57 2.44
N TRP A 435 -12.99 -7.39 1.66
CA TRP A 435 -12.85 -6.26 0.75
C TRP A 435 -13.94 -6.21 -0.33
N VAL A 436 -14.40 -7.36 -0.81
CA VAL A 436 -15.47 -7.45 -1.80
C VAL A 436 -16.86 -7.18 -1.20
N VAL A 437 -17.12 -7.69 0.00
CA VAL A 437 -18.45 -7.58 0.65
C VAL A 437 -18.61 -6.25 1.35
N GLU A 438 -17.61 -5.80 2.11
CA GLU A 438 -17.70 -4.60 2.95
C GLU A 438 -17.39 -3.31 2.18
N TYR A 439 -16.42 -3.39 1.27
CA TYR A 439 -15.90 -2.21 0.56
C TYR A 439 -16.22 -2.22 -0.94
N HIS A 440 -16.90 -3.26 -1.44
CA HIS A 440 -17.35 -3.39 -2.82
C HIS A 440 -16.23 -3.30 -3.89
N VAL A 441 -15.01 -3.70 -3.54
CA VAL A 441 -13.86 -3.75 -4.46
C VAL A 441 -14.16 -4.67 -5.66
N ASP A 442 -13.73 -4.27 -6.87
CA ASP A 442 -14.00 -4.98 -8.12
C ASP A 442 -12.90 -5.99 -8.50
N GLY A 443 -11.70 -5.86 -7.93
CA GLY A 443 -10.60 -6.76 -8.24
C GLY A 443 -9.37 -6.60 -7.37
N PHE A 444 -8.41 -7.50 -7.61
CA PHE A 444 -7.15 -7.55 -6.88
C PHE A 444 -5.97 -7.80 -7.83
N ARG A 445 -4.89 -7.05 -7.64
CA ARG A 445 -3.56 -7.33 -8.20
C ARG A 445 -2.67 -7.90 -7.10
N PHE A 446 -2.17 -9.11 -7.29
CA PHE A 446 -1.43 -9.85 -6.29
C PHE A 446 0.07 -9.64 -6.51
N ASP A 447 0.70 -8.95 -5.57
CA ASP A 447 2.14 -8.73 -5.51
C ASP A 447 2.91 -10.05 -5.35
N LEU A 448 4.00 -10.20 -6.11
CA LEU A 448 4.87 -11.38 -6.16
C LEU A 448 4.07 -12.71 -6.09
N ALA A 449 3.01 -12.82 -6.91
CA ALA A 449 2.03 -13.89 -6.85
C ALA A 449 2.63 -15.31 -7.01
N SER A 450 3.87 -15.43 -7.51
CA SER A 450 4.57 -16.73 -7.54
C SER A 450 4.86 -17.30 -6.16
N VAL A 451 4.98 -16.46 -5.12
CA VAL A 451 5.11 -16.91 -3.73
C VAL A 451 3.87 -17.70 -3.30
N LEU A 452 2.67 -17.26 -3.69
CA LEU A 452 1.41 -17.95 -3.40
C LEU A 452 1.32 -19.31 -4.14
N CYS A 453 2.20 -19.56 -5.11
CA CYS A 453 2.33 -20.85 -5.78
C CYS A 453 3.29 -21.82 -5.07
N ARG A 454 3.93 -21.43 -3.96
CA ARG A 454 4.85 -22.29 -3.21
C ARG A 454 4.14 -23.06 -2.09
N GLY A 455 4.55 -24.31 -1.88
CA GLY A 455 4.13 -25.13 -0.77
C GLY A 455 4.71 -24.65 0.55
N THR A 456 4.31 -25.29 1.64
CA THR A 456 4.77 -24.96 3.00
C THR A 456 6.28 -25.15 3.18
N ASP A 457 6.89 -26.00 2.34
CA ASP A 457 8.33 -26.25 2.26
C ASP A 457 9.07 -25.33 1.27
N GLY A 458 8.35 -24.37 0.65
CA GLY A 458 8.88 -23.45 -0.35
C GLY A 458 8.95 -24.02 -1.78
N SER A 459 8.62 -25.29 -2.00
CA SER A 459 8.65 -25.90 -3.33
C SER A 459 7.52 -25.35 -4.24
N PRO A 460 7.77 -25.05 -5.52
CA PRO A 460 6.70 -24.62 -6.43
C PRO A 460 5.66 -25.72 -6.66
N LEU A 461 4.38 -25.39 -6.50
CA LEU A 461 3.25 -26.29 -6.72
C LEU A 461 2.69 -26.11 -8.14
N ASN A 462 2.36 -27.22 -8.81
CA ASN A 462 1.68 -27.18 -10.10
C ASN A 462 0.20 -26.77 -9.97
N ALA A 463 -0.43 -27.09 -8.84
CA ALA A 463 -1.83 -26.81 -8.54
C ALA A 463 -1.98 -26.24 -7.13
N PRO A 464 -1.48 -25.02 -6.87
CA PRO A 464 -1.51 -24.41 -5.54
C PRO A 464 -2.94 -24.28 -5.01
N PRO A 465 -3.24 -24.82 -3.81
CA PRO A 465 -4.58 -24.79 -3.22
C PRO A 465 -5.18 -23.39 -3.11
N LEU A 466 -4.40 -22.40 -2.66
CA LEU A 466 -4.88 -21.03 -2.48
C LEU A 466 -5.34 -20.41 -3.81
N ILE A 467 -4.50 -20.46 -4.85
CA ILE A 467 -4.83 -19.87 -6.15
C ILE A 467 -6.09 -20.52 -6.76
N ARG A 468 -6.22 -21.85 -6.58
CA ARG A 468 -7.44 -22.57 -6.98
C ARG A 468 -8.66 -22.09 -6.21
N ALA A 469 -8.54 -21.94 -4.89
CA ALA A 469 -9.61 -21.49 -4.02
C ALA A 469 -10.08 -20.09 -4.41
N ILE A 470 -9.17 -19.15 -4.61
CA ILE A 470 -9.48 -17.78 -5.09
C ILE A 470 -10.22 -17.84 -6.43
N ALA A 471 -9.72 -18.63 -7.38
CA ALA A 471 -10.35 -18.75 -8.70
C ALA A 471 -11.76 -19.39 -8.66
N LYS A 472 -12.08 -20.20 -7.65
CA LYS A 472 -13.35 -20.94 -7.56
C LYS A 472 -14.28 -20.45 -6.45
N ASP A 473 -13.88 -19.44 -5.69
CA ASP A 473 -14.71 -18.82 -4.67
C ASP A 473 -15.91 -18.10 -5.30
N ALA A 474 -17.10 -18.30 -4.72
CA ALA A 474 -18.35 -17.76 -5.24
C ALA A 474 -18.45 -16.23 -5.10
N ILE A 475 -17.95 -15.65 -4.00
CA ILE A 475 -17.94 -14.21 -3.77
C ILE A 475 -16.92 -13.55 -4.69
N LEU A 476 -15.72 -14.14 -4.80
CA LEU A 476 -14.66 -13.62 -5.66
C LEU A 476 -14.89 -13.89 -7.15
N SER A 477 -15.92 -14.67 -7.52
CA SER A 477 -16.20 -15.05 -8.92
C SER A 477 -16.47 -13.87 -9.85
N ARG A 478 -16.98 -12.76 -9.30
CA ARG A 478 -17.22 -11.50 -10.02
C ARG A 478 -15.98 -10.61 -10.14
N CYS A 479 -14.95 -10.88 -9.35
CA CYS A 479 -13.79 -10.00 -9.23
C CYS A 479 -12.73 -10.31 -10.29
N LYS A 480 -12.03 -9.26 -10.69
CA LYS A 480 -10.84 -9.33 -11.56
C LYS A 480 -9.65 -9.73 -10.71
N ILE A 481 -8.92 -10.76 -11.11
CA ILE A 481 -7.75 -11.27 -10.37
C ILE A 481 -6.52 -11.24 -11.27
N ILE A 482 -5.55 -10.42 -10.90
CA ILE A 482 -4.35 -10.11 -11.68
C ILE A 482 -3.14 -10.59 -10.88
N ALA A 483 -2.28 -11.40 -11.48
CA ALA A 483 -1.04 -11.84 -10.85
C ALA A 483 0.15 -10.99 -11.32
N GLU A 484 1.09 -10.72 -10.41
CA GLU A 484 2.49 -10.49 -10.74
C GLU A 484 3.22 -11.86 -10.73
N PRO A 485 3.36 -12.56 -11.88
CA PRO A 485 3.72 -13.97 -11.88
C PRO A 485 5.26 -14.17 -11.81
N TRP A 486 5.90 -13.59 -10.80
CA TRP A 486 7.30 -13.85 -10.43
C TRP A 486 7.55 -13.67 -8.93
N ASP A 487 8.73 -14.09 -8.44
CA ASP A 487 9.23 -13.79 -7.10
C ASP A 487 10.72 -13.41 -7.11
N CYS A 488 11.23 -12.96 -5.96
CA CYS A 488 12.60 -12.48 -5.80
C CYS A 488 13.66 -13.60 -5.73
N ARG A 489 13.28 -14.88 -5.87
CA ARG A 489 14.20 -16.03 -5.86
C ARG A 489 14.16 -16.82 -7.17
N GLY A 490 13.73 -16.17 -8.25
CA GLY A 490 13.88 -16.66 -9.61
C GLY A 490 12.76 -17.56 -10.11
N LEU A 491 11.67 -17.73 -9.35
CA LEU A 491 10.47 -18.38 -9.91
C LEU A 491 9.76 -17.37 -10.81
N TYR A 492 9.68 -17.71 -12.10
CA TYR A 492 9.12 -16.85 -13.13
C TYR A 492 8.05 -17.60 -13.93
N LEU A 493 6.79 -17.18 -13.77
CA LEU A 493 5.59 -17.86 -14.22
C LEU A 493 4.81 -17.10 -15.31
N VAL A 494 5.36 -16.03 -15.91
CA VAL A 494 4.68 -15.31 -17.02
C VAL A 494 4.31 -16.27 -18.16
N GLY A 495 3.03 -16.31 -18.50
CA GLY A 495 2.42 -17.20 -19.48
C GLY A 495 2.18 -18.63 -18.96
N LYS A 496 2.54 -18.93 -17.71
CA LYS A 496 2.47 -20.25 -17.09
C LYS A 496 1.80 -20.22 -15.71
N PHE A 497 1.28 -19.08 -15.27
CA PHE A 497 0.64 -18.96 -13.96
C PHE A 497 -0.57 -19.90 -13.87
N PRO A 498 -0.72 -20.67 -12.78
CA PRO A 498 -1.91 -21.49 -12.54
C PRO A 498 -3.16 -20.60 -12.52
N ASN A 499 -4.03 -20.71 -13.51
CA ASN A 499 -5.05 -19.68 -13.77
C ASN A 499 -6.52 -20.15 -13.69
N TRP A 500 -6.81 -21.45 -13.80
CA TRP A 500 -8.19 -21.98 -13.82
C TRP A 500 -9.19 -21.16 -14.67
N ASP A 501 -8.71 -20.65 -15.83
CA ASP A 501 -9.40 -19.82 -16.81
C ASP A 501 -9.82 -18.42 -16.33
N ARG A 502 -9.28 -17.91 -15.21
CA ARG A 502 -9.68 -16.62 -14.60
C ARG A 502 -8.58 -15.59 -14.41
N TRP A 503 -7.36 -16.04 -14.12
CA TRP A 503 -6.27 -15.11 -13.77
C TRP A 503 -5.71 -14.40 -15.00
N ALA A 504 -5.67 -13.07 -14.91
CA ALA A 504 -4.83 -12.23 -15.75
C ALA A 504 -3.43 -12.10 -15.15
N GLU A 505 -2.47 -11.68 -15.95
CA GLU A 505 -1.07 -11.56 -15.56
C GLU A 505 -0.49 -10.23 -16.03
N TRP A 506 0.26 -9.55 -15.16
CA TRP A 506 1.20 -8.51 -15.58
C TRP A 506 2.19 -9.09 -16.59
N ASN A 507 2.13 -8.60 -17.83
CA ASN A 507 2.94 -9.10 -18.92
C ASN A 507 4.30 -8.39 -18.99
N GLY A 508 5.23 -8.79 -18.12
CA GLY A 508 6.60 -8.27 -18.13
C GLY A 508 7.34 -8.47 -19.47
N LYS A 509 6.97 -9.49 -20.26
CA LYS A 509 7.53 -9.65 -21.61
C LYS A 509 7.04 -8.59 -22.59
N TYR A 510 5.76 -8.18 -22.52
CA TYR A 510 5.25 -7.07 -23.30
C TYR A 510 6.05 -5.80 -23.02
N ARG A 511 6.24 -5.47 -21.73
CA ARG A 511 7.06 -4.34 -21.28
C ARG A 511 8.45 -4.38 -21.91
N ASP A 512 9.20 -5.45 -21.68
CA ASP A 512 10.60 -5.55 -22.10
C ASP A 512 10.75 -5.52 -23.64
N ASP A 513 9.88 -6.23 -24.35
CA ASP A 513 9.94 -6.33 -25.80
C ASP A 513 9.56 -5.02 -26.50
N LEU A 514 8.56 -4.29 -25.98
CA LEU A 514 8.19 -2.98 -26.52
C LEU A 514 9.29 -1.94 -26.27
N ARG A 515 9.91 -1.97 -25.08
CA ARG A 515 11.07 -1.11 -24.76
C ARG A 515 12.23 -1.34 -25.73
N LYS A 516 12.61 -2.60 -25.96
CA LYS A 516 13.64 -3.00 -26.94
C LYS A 516 13.27 -2.60 -28.38
N PHE A 517 12.03 -2.83 -28.80
CA PHE A 517 11.60 -2.45 -30.15
C PHE A 517 11.67 -0.94 -30.37
N ILE A 518 11.09 -0.15 -29.47
CA ILE A 518 10.97 1.31 -29.64
C ILE A 518 12.34 2.00 -29.49
N LYS A 519 13.25 1.49 -28.66
CA LYS A 519 14.63 2.00 -28.60
C LYS A 519 15.49 1.64 -29.81
N GLY A 520 15.04 0.67 -30.62
CA GLY A 520 15.67 0.33 -31.91
C GLY A 520 16.51 -0.94 -31.93
N ASP A 521 16.25 -1.93 -31.06
CA ASP A 521 16.99 -3.19 -31.07
C ASP A 521 16.71 -4.02 -32.35
N PRO A 522 17.75 -4.66 -32.93
CA PRO A 522 17.59 -5.44 -34.15
C PRO A 522 16.74 -6.69 -33.92
N GLY A 523 16.00 -7.12 -34.95
CA GLY A 523 15.22 -8.38 -34.93
C GLY A 523 13.85 -8.32 -34.24
N MET A 524 13.45 -7.16 -33.70
CA MET A 524 12.26 -7.07 -32.85
C MET A 524 10.90 -7.07 -33.58
N LYS A 525 10.84 -7.02 -34.92
CA LYS A 525 9.58 -6.88 -35.68
C LYS A 525 8.57 -8.01 -35.43
N GLY A 526 9.01 -9.27 -35.46
CA GLY A 526 8.13 -10.42 -35.23
C GLY A 526 7.66 -10.53 -33.78
N ILE A 527 8.55 -10.17 -32.84
CA ILE A 527 8.24 -10.10 -31.42
C ILE A 527 7.19 -9.02 -31.16
N LEU A 528 7.38 -7.82 -31.70
CA LEU A 528 6.40 -6.74 -31.63
C LEU A 528 5.03 -7.19 -32.14
N ALA A 529 4.96 -7.79 -33.33
CA ALA A 529 3.70 -8.26 -33.90
C ALA A 529 3.00 -9.26 -32.96
N THR A 530 3.77 -10.12 -32.29
CA THR A 530 3.26 -11.08 -31.32
C THR A 530 2.73 -10.39 -30.06
N ARG A 531 3.47 -9.43 -29.50
CA ARG A 531 3.05 -8.62 -28.33
C ARG A 531 1.78 -7.82 -28.64
N MET A 532 1.76 -7.08 -29.74
CA MET A 532 0.62 -6.25 -30.14
C MET A 532 -0.63 -7.08 -30.48
N SER A 533 -0.47 -8.35 -30.85
CA SER A 533 -1.57 -9.29 -31.12
C SER A 533 -2.04 -10.05 -29.87
N GLY A 534 -1.69 -9.57 -28.67
CA GLY A 534 -2.17 -10.10 -27.39
C GLY A 534 -1.30 -11.21 -26.80
N SER A 535 -0.04 -11.33 -27.24
CA SER A 535 0.93 -12.31 -26.73
C SER A 535 0.40 -13.75 -26.79
N SER A 536 -0.08 -14.18 -27.96
CA SER A 536 -0.67 -15.51 -28.15
C SER A 536 0.29 -16.67 -27.84
N ASP A 537 1.59 -16.47 -27.99
CA ASP A 537 2.61 -17.44 -27.59
C ASP A 537 2.64 -17.71 -26.08
N LEU A 538 2.15 -16.76 -25.27
CA LEU A 538 2.02 -16.90 -23.81
C LEU A 538 0.61 -17.37 -23.44
N TYR A 539 -0.42 -16.71 -23.99
CA TYR A 539 -1.78 -16.82 -23.48
C TYR A 539 -2.74 -17.64 -24.36
N ARG A 540 -2.36 -18.05 -25.58
CA ARG A 540 -3.21 -18.93 -26.40
C ARG A 540 -3.07 -20.40 -26.00
N VAL A 541 -3.23 -20.65 -24.71
CA VAL A 541 -3.22 -21.95 -24.06
C VAL A 541 -4.24 -21.92 -22.92
N ASN A 542 -4.75 -23.09 -22.52
CA ASN A 542 -5.64 -23.23 -21.35
C ASN A 542 -6.83 -22.25 -21.38
N LYS A 543 -7.54 -22.18 -22.52
CA LYS A 543 -8.74 -21.33 -22.75
C LYS A 543 -8.58 -19.83 -22.47
N ARG A 544 -7.37 -19.36 -22.18
CA ARG A 544 -7.12 -17.95 -21.92
C ARG A 544 -7.35 -17.10 -23.17
N LYS A 545 -7.65 -15.83 -22.92
CA LYS A 545 -8.00 -14.82 -23.90
C LYS A 545 -6.95 -13.71 -23.92
N PRO A 546 -6.94 -12.82 -24.93
CA PRO A 546 -5.98 -11.71 -24.99
C PRO A 546 -6.02 -10.82 -23.73
N TYR A 547 -7.18 -10.59 -23.15
CA TYR A 547 -7.36 -9.75 -21.96
C TYR A 547 -6.78 -10.36 -20.66
N HIS A 548 -6.32 -11.62 -20.67
CA HIS A 548 -5.49 -12.14 -19.58
C HIS A 548 -4.06 -11.61 -19.61
N SER A 549 -3.67 -10.89 -20.66
CA SER A 549 -2.44 -10.11 -20.72
C SER A 549 -2.71 -8.68 -20.24
N ILE A 550 -2.25 -8.33 -19.04
CA ILE A 550 -2.16 -6.93 -18.61
C ILE A 550 -0.88 -6.36 -19.22
N ASN A 551 -1.06 -5.56 -20.27
CA ASN A 551 0.03 -4.91 -20.99
C ASN A 551 0.40 -3.62 -20.28
N PHE A 552 1.67 -3.39 -20.04
CA PHE A 552 2.19 -2.14 -19.46
C PHE A 552 3.58 -1.83 -20.03
N ILE A 553 3.94 -0.55 -20.08
CA ILE A 553 5.27 -0.10 -20.52
C ILE A 553 6.14 0.27 -19.33
N ILE A 554 5.54 0.84 -18.30
CA ILE A 554 6.13 1.21 -17.02
C ILE A 554 5.08 0.94 -15.94
N ALA A 555 5.51 0.84 -14.69
CA ALA A 555 4.66 0.70 -13.52
C ALA A 555 5.29 1.52 -12.38
N HIS A 556 4.76 1.42 -11.16
CA HIS A 556 5.32 2.13 -10.01
C HIS A 556 6.78 1.72 -9.76
N ASP A 557 7.18 0.49 -10.07
CA ASP A 557 8.56 0.03 -10.08
C ASP A 557 9.27 0.34 -11.41
N GLY A 558 10.56 0.63 -11.34
CA GLY A 558 11.34 1.04 -12.51
C GLY A 558 11.21 2.53 -12.86
N PHE A 559 11.64 2.87 -14.07
CA PHE A 559 11.56 4.23 -14.59
C PHE A 559 10.11 4.65 -14.87
N THR A 560 9.85 5.95 -14.73
CA THR A 560 8.71 6.61 -15.39
C THR A 560 8.84 6.56 -16.91
N LEU A 561 7.77 6.84 -17.66
CA LEU A 561 7.84 6.87 -19.12
C LEU A 561 8.79 7.96 -19.64
N TYR A 562 8.88 9.09 -18.95
CA TYR A 562 9.83 10.15 -19.32
C TYR A 562 11.28 9.74 -19.02
N ASP A 563 11.53 9.07 -17.89
CA ASP A 563 12.88 8.65 -17.52
C ASP A 563 13.38 7.51 -18.42
N LEU A 564 12.48 6.63 -18.86
CA LEU A 564 12.77 5.56 -19.83
C LEU A 564 13.39 6.09 -21.14
N VAL A 565 13.02 7.32 -21.54
CA VAL A 565 13.54 7.99 -22.74
C VAL A 565 14.61 9.05 -22.44
N SER A 566 14.99 9.21 -21.16
CA SER A 566 15.91 10.26 -20.70
C SER A 566 17.15 9.73 -19.99
N TYR A 567 17.17 8.47 -19.54
CA TYR A 567 18.27 7.88 -18.78
C TYR A 567 18.65 6.49 -19.30
N ASN A 568 19.94 6.21 -19.43
CA ASN A 568 20.46 4.87 -19.71
C ASN A 568 20.72 4.09 -18.43
N TYR A 569 21.03 4.78 -17.33
CA TYR A 569 21.37 4.18 -16.05
C TYR A 569 20.42 4.68 -14.97
N LYS A 570 20.19 3.86 -13.95
CA LYS A 570 19.46 4.28 -12.75
C LYS A 570 20.31 5.25 -11.92
N HIS A 571 19.65 6.23 -11.32
CA HIS A 571 20.21 7.24 -10.42
C HIS A 571 19.44 7.16 -9.09
N ASN A 572 19.75 6.13 -8.31
CA ASN A 572 19.06 5.77 -7.06
C ASN A 572 19.84 6.23 -5.83
N GLU A 573 20.82 7.13 -5.96
CA GLU A 573 21.70 7.57 -4.88
C GLU A 573 20.89 8.13 -3.69
N ALA A 574 19.76 8.79 -3.99
CA ALA A 574 18.84 9.31 -2.99
C ALA A 574 18.21 8.23 -2.09
N ASN A 575 18.29 6.94 -2.46
CA ASN A 575 17.79 5.83 -1.66
C ASN A 575 18.78 5.40 -0.56
N GLY A 576 20.04 5.84 -0.63
CA GLY A 576 21.06 5.54 0.37
C GLY A 576 21.70 4.15 0.30
N GLU A 577 21.29 3.31 -0.65
CA GLU A 577 21.77 1.91 -0.80
C GLU A 577 22.98 1.78 -1.76
N GLY A 578 23.64 2.90 -2.06
CA GLY A 578 24.80 2.93 -2.95
C GLY A 578 24.50 2.52 -4.41
N GLY A 579 23.25 2.70 -4.85
CA GLY A 579 22.79 2.32 -6.20
C GLY A 579 22.60 0.81 -6.40
N ASN A 580 22.62 0.01 -5.32
CA ASN A 580 22.42 -1.44 -5.42
C ASN A 580 20.95 -1.83 -5.60
N ASP A 581 20.02 -0.96 -5.22
CA ASP A 581 18.58 -1.17 -5.30
C ASP A 581 18.02 -0.83 -6.69
N GLY A 582 16.85 -1.38 -7.04
CA GLY A 582 16.21 -1.17 -8.34
C GLY A 582 16.81 -2.00 -9.50
N CYS A 583 16.05 -2.11 -10.59
CA CYS A 583 16.42 -2.95 -11.73
C CYS A 583 17.62 -2.37 -12.51
N ASN A 584 18.58 -3.22 -12.89
CA ASN A 584 19.70 -2.81 -13.74
C ASN A 584 19.31 -2.83 -15.24
N ASP A 585 18.48 -3.78 -15.65
CA ASP A 585 18.09 -3.98 -17.05
C ASP A 585 16.76 -3.25 -17.36
N ASN A 586 16.87 -1.95 -17.62
CA ASN A 586 15.69 -1.10 -17.85
C ASN A 586 15.21 -1.10 -19.31
N PHE A 587 16.07 -1.53 -20.25
CA PHE A 587 15.86 -1.40 -21.70
C PHE A 587 15.49 0.04 -22.12
N SER A 588 16.12 1.03 -21.47
CA SER A 588 15.91 2.45 -21.72
C SER A 588 16.85 3.00 -22.81
N TRP A 589 16.56 4.21 -23.28
CA TRP A 589 17.47 4.97 -24.13
C TRP A 589 17.28 6.47 -23.91
N ASN A 590 18.34 7.15 -23.48
CA ASN A 590 18.34 8.57 -23.14
C ASN A 590 18.14 9.55 -24.33
N CYS A 591 17.98 9.02 -25.54
CA CYS A 591 17.77 9.75 -26.80
C CYS A 591 18.93 10.69 -27.20
N GLY A 592 20.13 10.50 -26.65
CA GLY A 592 21.35 11.21 -27.04
C GLY A 592 22.04 11.98 -25.90
N PHE A 593 21.37 12.21 -24.77
CA PHE A 593 21.93 12.91 -23.62
C PHE A 593 21.37 12.32 -22.32
N GLU A 594 22.19 12.14 -21.28
CA GLU A 594 21.73 11.56 -20.00
C GLU A 594 21.05 12.63 -19.13
N GLY A 595 19.79 12.39 -18.75
CA GLY A 595 19.00 13.28 -17.92
C GLY A 595 18.47 14.53 -18.62
N GLU A 596 18.23 15.58 -17.84
CA GLU A 596 17.72 16.86 -18.36
C GLU A 596 18.70 17.52 -19.32
N THR A 597 18.16 18.12 -20.39
CA THR A 597 18.94 18.80 -21.44
C THR A 597 18.15 19.99 -21.97
N ASP A 598 18.80 20.95 -22.62
CA ASP A 598 18.14 22.04 -23.34
C ASP A 598 18.10 21.86 -24.86
N ASP A 599 18.67 20.76 -25.36
CA ASP A 599 18.64 20.43 -26.79
C ASP A 599 17.19 20.14 -27.25
N ALA A 600 16.64 21.05 -28.05
CA ALA A 600 15.28 20.95 -28.58
C ALA A 600 15.06 19.71 -29.47
N SER A 601 16.10 19.24 -30.16
CA SER A 601 16.01 18.04 -31.01
C SER A 601 15.86 16.77 -30.17
N ILE A 602 16.57 16.69 -29.04
CA ILE A 602 16.46 15.59 -28.07
C ILE A 602 15.11 15.64 -27.37
N LYS A 603 14.67 16.80 -26.87
CA LYS A 603 13.32 16.97 -26.27
C LYS A 603 12.22 16.53 -27.23
N ALA A 604 12.32 16.91 -28.50
CA ALA A 604 11.36 16.51 -29.53
C ALA A 604 11.38 14.99 -29.78
N LEU A 605 12.56 14.36 -29.82
CA LEU A 605 12.68 12.91 -29.94
C LEU A 605 12.09 12.18 -28.73
N ARG A 606 12.40 12.60 -27.51
CA ARG A 606 11.82 12.05 -26.27
C ARG A 606 10.29 12.12 -26.27
N SER A 607 9.74 13.29 -26.63
CA SER A 607 8.29 13.44 -26.76
C SER A 607 7.68 12.47 -27.77
N ARG A 608 8.33 12.25 -28.92
CA ARG A 608 7.88 11.24 -29.89
C ARG A 608 7.96 9.83 -29.32
N GLN A 609 9.05 9.48 -28.64
CA GLN A 609 9.22 8.14 -28.06
C GLN A 609 8.15 7.83 -27.01
N MET A 610 7.86 8.76 -26.09
CA MET A 610 6.76 8.58 -25.12
C MET A 610 5.40 8.36 -25.83
N LYS A 611 5.13 9.13 -26.89
CA LYS A 611 3.91 8.96 -27.69
C LYS A 611 3.88 7.63 -28.46
N ASN A 612 5.02 7.15 -28.94
CA ASN A 612 5.15 5.85 -29.59
C ASN A 612 4.80 4.71 -28.62
N PHE A 613 5.30 4.78 -27.38
CA PHE A 613 4.97 3.83 -26.32
C PHE A 613 3.48 3.84 -25.98
N HIS A 614 2.92 5.02 -25.73
CA HIS A 614 1.49 5.16 -25.40
C HIS A 614 0.58 4.67 -26.53
N LEU A 615 0.92 5.02 -27.77
CA LEU A 615 0.19 4.53 -28.94
C LEU A 615 0.25 3.00 -29.02
N ALA A 616 1.44 2.41 -28.92
CA ALA A 616 1.62 0.97 -28.98
C ALA A 616 0.83 0.25 -27.88
N LEU A 617 0.84 0.76 -26.65
CA LEU A 617 0.07 0.26 -25.52
C LEU A 617 -1.44 0.24 -25.83
N MET A 618 -1.98 1.38 -26.29
CA MET A 618 -3.42 1.54 -26.47
C MET A 618 -3.97 0.84 -27.71
N VAL A 619 -3.15 0.56 -28.73
CA VAL A 619 -3.58 -0.17 -29.95
C VAL A 619 -3.24 -1.67 -29.94
N SER A 620 -2.62 -2.16 -28.86
CA SER A 620 -2.36 -3.60 -28.69
C SER A 620 -3.61 -4.33 -28.18
N GLN A 621 -3.77 -5.59 -28.59
CA GLN A 621 -4.73 -6.51 -27.96
C GLN A 621 -4.28 -6.83 -26.52
N GLY A 622 -5.23 -7.16 -25.66
CA GLY A 622 -5.02 -7.30 -24.23
C GLY A 622 -5.44 -6.05 -23.47
N THR A 623 -5.25 -6.04 -22.16
CA THR A 623 -5.75 -4.99 -21.27
C THR A 623 -4.62 -4.02 -20.94
N PRO A 624 -4.68 -2.74 -21.35
CA PRO A 624 -3.62 -1.78 -21.07
C PRO A 624 -3.69 -1.28 -19.62
N MET A 625 -2.52 -1.12 -19.02
CA MET A 625 -2.31 -0.43 -17.75
C MET A 625 -1.31 0.71 -17.95
N MET A 626 -1.62 1.88 -17.40
CA MET A 626 -0.79 3.08 -17.42
C MET A 626 -0.53 3.54 -15.97
N LEU A 627 0.66 4.05 -15.71
CA LEU A 627 0.98 4.65 -14.41
C LEU A 627 0.53 6.09 -14.34
N MET A 628 0.10 6.47 -13.15
CA MET A 628 -0.10 7.85 -12.76
C MET A 628 1.08 8.77 -13.08
N GLY A 629 0.83 9.78 -13.91
CA GLY A 629 1.78 10.83 -14.26
C GLY A 629 2.43 10.67 -15.64
N ASP A 630 2.31 9.52 -16.28
CA ASP A 630 2.76 9.32 -17.67
C ASP A 630 2.07 10.29 -18.64
N GLU A 631 0.81 10.65 -18.36
CA GLU A 631 -0.01 11.54 -19.17
C GLU A 631 0.45 13.00 -19.18
N TYR A 632 1.44 13.36 -18.36
CA TYR A 632 2.18 14.62 -18.47
C TYR A 632 3.70 14.42 -18.55
N GLY A 633 4.19 13.17 -18.60
CA GLY A 633 5.61 12.86 -18.57
C GLY A 633 6.25 13.25 -17.25
N HIS A 634 5.72 12.69 -16.15
CA HIS A 634 6.31 12.76 -14.83
C HIS A 634 7.74 12.18 -14.84
N THR A 635 8.61 12.73 -13.99
CA THR A 635 10.01 12.28 -13.86
C THR A 635 10.34 12.03 -12.41
N ARG A 636 11.14 11.00 -12.18
CA ARG A 636 11.81 10.66 -10.92
C ARG A 636 13.31 10.97 -10.99
N TYR A 637 13.71 11.77 -11.97
CA TYR A 637 15.09 12.19 -12.21
C TYR A 637 16.07 11.02 -12.36
N GLY A 638 15.61 9.93 -12.98
CA GLY A 638 16.41 8.72 -13.17
C GLY A 638 16.38 7.76 -11.97
N ASN A 639 15.65 8.07 -10.89
CA ASN A 639 15.40 7.09 -9.84
C ASN A 639 14.37 6.06 -10.31
N ASN A 640 14.79 4.80 -10.44
CA ASN A 640 13.94 3.71 -10.92
C ASN A 640 13.37 2.83 -9.79
N ASN A 641 13.49 3.28 -8.54
CA ASN A 641 13.04 2.56 -7.37
C ASN A 641 12.70 3.53 -6.23
N SER A 642 11.74 4.42 -6.46
CA SER A 642 11.43 5.54 -5.57
C SER A 642 10.56 5.17 -4.35
N TYR A 643 10.62 3.93 -3.86
CA TYR A 643 9.69 3.39 -2.85
C TYR A 643 9.60 4.16 -1.54
N GLY A 644 10.66 4.90 -1.20
CA GLY A 644 10.79 5.59 0.08
C GLY A 644 10.65 7.11 0.06
N HIS A 645 10.08 7.69 -1.01
CA HIS A 645 10.06 9.15 -1.19
C HIS A 645 8.64 9.71 -1.16
N ASP A 646 8.26 10.40 -0.08
CA ASP A 646 7.02 11.18 0.01
C ASP A 646 7.25 12.64 -0.43
N THR A 647 7.70 12.80 -1.67
CA THR A 647 8.11 14.10 -2.23
C THR A 647 7.63 14.23 -3.68
N ALA A 648 7.98 15.33 -4.36
CA ALA A 648 7.70 15.53 -5.78
C ALA A 648 8.23 14.41 -6.71
N ILE A 649 9.12 13.53 -6.24
CA ILE A 649 9.54 12.32 -6.96
C ILE A 649 8.37 11.36 -7.19
N ASN A 650 7.45 11.23 -6.23
CA ASN A 650 6.28 10.35 -6.37
C ASN A 650 4.97 11.13 -6.48
N ASN A 651 4.90 12.34 -5.92
CA ASN A 651 3.68 13.11 -5.88
C ASN A 651 3.28 13.61 -7.26
N PHE A 652 2.00 13.47 -7.60
CA PHE A 652 1.43 13.95 -8.85
C PHE A 652 1.55 15.48 -8.96
N GLN A 653 2.17 15.94 -10.04
CA GLN A 653 2.50 17.35 -10.25
C GLN A 653 1.43 18.02 -11.10
N TRP A 654 0.31 18.39 -10.48
CA TRP A 654 -0.85 19.00 -11.15
C TRP A 654 -0.51 20.28 -11.92
N GLY A 655 0.40 21.09 -11.38
CA GLY A 655 0.90 22.28 -12.10
C GLY A 655 1.58 21.91 -13.42
N GLN A 656 2.39 20.84 -13.44
CA GLN A 656 3.05 20.38 -14.67
C GLN A 656 2.04 19.81 -15.68
N LEU A 657 1.05 19.06 -15.21
CA LEU A 657 -0.06 18.58 -16.04
C LEU A 657 -0.72 19.74 -16.79
N GLU A 658 -1.10 20.80 -16.07
CA GLU A 658 -1.78 21.96 -16.67
C GLU A 658 -0.92 22.64 -17.76
N THR A 659 0.41 22.76 -17.56
CA THR A 659 1.30 23.30 -18.62
C THR A 659 1.36 22.44 -19.89
N LYS A 660 1.07 21.14 -19.76
CA LYS A 660 1.15 20.14 -20.86
C LYS A 660 -0.25 19.70 -21.36
N LYS A 661 -1.32 20.30 -20.83
CA LYS A 661 -2.72 19.91 -21.09
C LYS A 661 -3.06 19.84 -22.58
N ASN A 662 -2.71 20.89 -23.32
CA ASN A 662 -3.04 21.03 -24.75
C ASN A 662 -2.09 20.28 -25.71
N SER A 663 -1.06 19.59 -25.20
CA SER A 663 -0.03 18.95 -26.03
C SER A 663 0.13 17.45 -25.71
N HIS A 664 0.86 17.10 -24.66
CA HIS A 664 1.16 15.72 -24.30
C HIS A 664 -0.08 15.03 -23.70
N TYR A 665 -0.73 15.67 -22.73
CA TYR A 665 -1.95 15.13 -22.10
C TYR A 665 -3.08 14.91 -23.10
N ARG A 666 -3.35 15.90 -23.96
CA ARG A 666 -4.34 15.76 -25.03
C ARG A 666 -4.07 14.52 -25.90
N PHE A 667 -2.83 14.26 -26.30
CA PHE A 667 -2.51 13.06 -27.07
C PHE A 667 -2.85 11.79 -26.29
N PHE A 668 -2.50 11.74 -25.00
CA PHE A 668 -2.74 10.57 -24.17
C PHE A 668 -4.22 10.27 -24.01
N SER A 669 -5.00 11.29 -23.64
CA SER A 669 -6.46 11.22 -23.50
C SER A 669 -7.15 10.82 -24.81
N GLU A 670 -6.80 11.45 -25.93
CA GLU A 670 -7.43 11.15 -27.22
C GLU A 670 -7.11 9.74 -27.73
N VAL A 671 -5.92 9.21 -27.44
CA VAL A 671 -5.55 7.83 -27.82
C VAL A 671 -6.29 6.79 -26.96
N ILE A 672 -6.52 7.07 -25.67
CA ILE A 672 -7.37 6.22 -24.81
C ILE A 672 -8.80 6.20 -25.33
N LYS A 673 -9.38 7.37 -25.61
CA LYS A 673 -10.72 7.49 -26.21
C LYS A 673 -10.79 6.83 -27.58
N PHE A 674 -9.74 6.95 -28.39
CA PHE A 674 -9.64 6.25 -29.67
C PHE A 674 -9.72 4.73 -29.47
N ARG A 675 -8.97 4.17 -28.52
CA ARG A 675 -9.05 2.74 -28.17
C ARG A 675 -10.48 2.34 -27.82
N GLN A 676 -11.10 3.04 -26.88
CA GLN A 676 -12.44 2.73 -26.37
C GLN A 676 -13.52 2.84 -27.47
N SER A 677 -13.36 3.74 -28.43
CA SER A 677 -14.28 3.90 -29.57
C SER A 677 -14.17 2.78 -30.62
N ARG A 678 -13.15 1.92 -30.56
CA ARG A 678 -12.81 0.94 -31.59
C ARG A 678 -12.76 -0.48 -31.01
N ARG A 679 -13.81 -1.26 -31.29
CA ARG A 679 -13.90 -2.68 -30.90
C ARG A 679 -12.73 -3.55 -31.37
N VAL A 680 -11.99 -3.12 -32.41
CA VAL A 680 -10.84 -3.86 -32.92
C VAL A 680 -9.74 -4.03 -31.88
N PHE A 681 -9.60 -3.13 -30.90
CA PHE A 681 -8.53 -3.19 -29.88
C PHE A 681 -8.92 -3.92 -28.60
N GLY A 682 -10.22 -4.13 -28.37
CA GLY A 682 -10.78 -4.86 -27.22
C GLY A 682 -11.46 -6.15 -27.64
N ARG A 683 -10.75 -7.02 -28.39
CA ARG A 683 -11.33 -8.30 -28.82
C ARG A 683 -11.32 -9.33 -27.69
N GLU A 684 -12.38 -10.14 -27.67
CA GLU A 684 -12.49 -11.28 -26.76
C GLU A 684 -11.57 -12.43 -27.17
N ASP A 685 -11.41 -12.65 -28.48
CA ASP A 685 -10.57 -13.72 -29.02
C ASP A 685 -9.35 -13.19 -29.75
N PHE A 686 -8.29 -14.01 -29.75
CA PHE A 686 -7.10 -13.75 -30.55
C PHE A 686 -7.42 -13.58 -32.03
N LEU A 687 -6.60 -12.78 -32.71
CA LEU A 687 -6.68 -12.60 -34.17
C LEU A 687 -6.45 -13.93 -34.89
N ASN A 688 -7.30 -14.22 -35.89
CA ASN A 688 -7.18 -15.35 -36.82
C ASN A 688 -7.19 -14.85 -38.27
N ILE A 689 -6.78 -15.70 -39.22
CA ILE A 689 -6.64 -15.34 -40.65
C ILE A 689 -7.95 -14.82 -41.26
N VAL A 690 -9.10 -15.40 -40.88
CA VAL A 690 -10.42 -15.01 -41.38
C VAL A 690 -10.81 -13.60 -40.92
N ASN A 691 -10.45 -13.25 -39.68
CA ASN A 691 -10.66 -11.91 -39.14
C ASN A 691 -9.80 -10.84 -39.83
N PHE A 692 -8.60 -11.18 -40.33
CA PHE A 692 -7.71 -10.21 -40.97
C PHE A 692 -8.25 -9.72 -42.33
N LEU A 693 -8.88 -10.62 -43.11
CA LEU A 693 -9.45 -10.32 -44.43
C LEU A 693 -10.65 -9.36 -44.38
N PHE A 694 -11.41 -9.34 -43.29
CA PHE A 694 -12.58 -8.45 -43.14
C PHE A 694 -12.19 -6.99 -42.85
N PHE A 695 -10.99 -6.72 -42.34
CA PHE A 695 -10.56 -5.37 -41.93
C PHE A 695 -9.66 -4.65 -42.95
N CYS A 696 -8.99 -5.38 -43.85
CA CYS A 696 -8.15 -4.78 -44.90
C CYS A 696 -8.92 -4.38 -46.17
N ILE A 697 -10.22 -4.69 -46.25
CA ILE A 697 -11.06 -4.33 -47.41
C ILE A 697 -12.01 -3.20 -46.97
N PRO A 698 -11.77 -1.94 -47.39
CA PRO A 698 -12.79 -0.91 -47.22
C PRO A 698 -14.05 -1.34 -47.97
N ASN A 699 -15.21 -1.19 -47.32
CA ASN A 699 -16.55 -1.49 -47.83
C ASN A 699 -16.64 -1.34 -49.36
N GLY A 700 -16.69 -2.46 -50.10
CA GLY A 700 -16.89 -2.36 -51.56
C GLY A 700 -16.57 -3.56 -52.45
N MET A 701 -15.90 -4.62 -52.00
CA MET A 701 -15.68 -5.80 -52.85
C MET A 701 -16.19 -7.08 -52.20
N LYS A 702 -17.35 -7.54 -52.69
CA LYS A 702 -17.82 -8.92 -52.54
C LYS A 702 -16.96 -9.80 -53.45
N PHE A 703 -16.44 -10.91 -52.93
CA PHE A 703 -15.93 -11.98 -53.78
C PHE A 703 -17.08 -12.92 -54.19
N ILE A 704 -17.10 -13.26 -55.49
CA ILE A 704 -17.77 -14.43 -56.07
C ILE A 704 -16.98 -15.66 -55.69
#